data_AF-A0A2R6S6U6-F1
#
_entry.id   AF-A0A2R6S6U6-F1
#
_cell.length_a   1.000
_cell.length_b   1.000
_cell.length_c   1.000
_cell.angle_alpha   90.00
_cell.angle_beta   90.00
_cell.angle_gamma   90.00
#
_symmetry.space_group_name_H-M   'P 1'
#
loop_
_entity.id
_entity.type
_entity.pdbx_description
1 polymer ?
#
loop_
_entity_poly.entity_id
_entity_poly.type
_entity_poly.pdbx_seq_one_letter_code
_entity_poly.pdbx_strand_id
1 'polypeptide(L)'
;MEHFDNFFKNVRSCIEEAINVAKTFQENSNMSAGTRSISGSQVLGPLAVVLLQCLTRIKNATAKYPDLRALVHELSQWIDTWVAGVSASPPTFVDPLASCPVQTREQICQHIRRKADQLVAIVDREHSKNTRPKQQDVARISGTSDEGILAALHNSYVGPGVLRPEGMRHDNDHIDIVDIRIAPTHEELICRIPLFLPANLYGAPHPLVANSMERILDIQFRLLREELTASLRTSVQLILDDMESKQPHTQLEKLLERGGGKYKGQSDGRDSVLFNIYTNAQFSEISPGRSGLSVGLSVDTPPGRARAPEAPKRVSFWEGMSGKRLLSGGLVALVWQRKTGTDVHLGTISSSIRDHVTSARQSAERISIRVTFFDPDVELRILQELRRPVHERDGMKVLIEATVMFASVRPFLEALRVEPTTVPFSKYIVHRPHNELCTIPIDPPAYARAPDFAFELASLFSPEAEVESMKLSVSDPESVAVAREELRKRSRLDPSQADAIVDALTRELVLIQGPPGTGKSYTGVELLRVLLANDAGPILMIAFTNHALDHMLCSVLDASITQKIVRLGSRSADERIAKFSIETAEELAGKSRLDRAFAGHHWELKQVEEEFRTLMQDCLKISVDTENILEYIEVALPIHFQDIIDPPEWINLLYKTSKTRSNGEGDWKRVGKGGRDESVEDTVYGYWLAARDLGFLEEVQLRPDADLNNSIQPQAPTTKNHFEVLVDDAGDTSNMMSVGSSDIEDMDSFDVGDVPPEEAWMFVEDEPISPQESDADLASNTGEKDAEINPDPAPSQDAPSSSLSPSSVRPSDFDDLQAFFRFFGYSSIPRVATTDRPISMLIELDGIWTMSRQERGRLHEHLVEEVRVSLQETRLQEFKRLRQKHADALNRYNEGKAAARCQLLRNVDIIGCTTTGAANLTALLKAIGPKIMLVEEAGQVLEAHVLGSLVPSIQQLILIGDPLQLRPTLNNYGG
;
A
#
# COMPACT_ATOMS: atom_id res chain seq x y z
N MET A 1 9.33 -5.36 31.29
CA MET A 1 10.31 -4.24 31.26
C MET A 1 10.17 -3.28 32.44
N GLU A 2 8.99 -3.12 33.06
CA GLU A 2 8.80 -2.27 34.26
C GLU A 2 9.59 -2.70 35.52
N HIS A 3 10.20 -3.88 35.49
CA HIS A 3 11.06 -4.41 36.54
C HIS A 3 12.50 -4.68 36.05
N PHE A 4 12.98 -3.93 35.06
CA PHE A 4 14.33 -4.12 34.49
C PHE A 4 15.41 -4.04 35.57
N ASP A 5 15.32 -3.11 36.51
CA ASP A 5 16.31 -2.91 37.58
C ASP A 5 16.37 -4.11 38.55
N ASN A 6 15.21 -4.75 38.81
CA ASN A 6 15.14 -5.98 39.62
C ASN A 6 15.70 -7.18 38.84
N PHE A 7 15.41 -7.27 37.54
CA PHE A 7 16.01 -8.28 36.66
C PHE A 7 17.54 -8.13 36.62
N PHE A 8 18.05 -6.92 36.42
CA PHE A 8 19.49 -6.61 36.39
C PHE A 8 20.17 -7.03 37.70
N LYS A 9 19.66 -6.60 38.85
CA LYS A 9 20.22 -6.97 40.17
C LYS A 9 20.24 -8.47 40.41
N ASN A 10 19.14 -9.17 40.10
CA ASN A 10 19.03 -10.61 40.31
C ASN A 10 19.96 -11.40 39.37
N VAL A 11 19.97 -11.07 38.07
CA VAL A 11 20.85 -11.73 37.07
C VAL A 11 22.32 -11.52 37.43
N ARG A 12 22.70 -10.28 37.78
CA ARG A 12 24.05 -9.96 38.24
C ARG A 12 24.46 -10.79 39.45
N SER A 13 23.67 -10.75 40.52
CA SER A 13 23.98 -11.47 41.77
C SER A 13 24.15 -12.97 41.52
N CYS A 14 23.22 -13.60 40.80
CA CYS A 14 23.27 -15.04 40.55
C CYS A 14 24.44 -15.46 39.64
N ILE A 15 24.78 -14.67 38.62
CA ILE A 15 25.86 -15.03 37.68
C ILE A 15 27.24 -14.72 38.29
N GLU A 16 27.40 -13.60 39.01
CA GLU A 16 28.64 -13.32 39.75
C GLU A 16 28.93 -14.41 40.80
N GLU A 17 27.92 -14.89 41.53
CA GLU A 17 28.06 -16.01 42.47
C GLU A 17 28.44 -17.32 41.74
N ALA A 18 27.71 -17.69 40.69
CA ALA A 18 27.97 -18.92 39.92
C ALA A 18 29.36 -18.95 39.28
N ILE A 19 29.82 -17.83 38.72
CA ILE A 19 31.09 -17.76 37.96
C ILE A 19 32.30 -17.50 38.86
N ASN A 20 32.22 -16.51 39.76
CA ASN A 20 33.39 -16.09 40.54
C ASN A 20 33.56 -16.89 41.83
N VAL A 21 32.46 -17.34 42.45
CA VAL A 21 32.49 -18.04 43.74
C VAL A 21 32.35 -19.55 43.57
N ALA A 22 31.26 -20.03 42.96
CA ALA A 22 30.96 -21.46 42.87
C ALA A 22 31.72 -22.20 41.76
N LYS A 23 32.08 -21.50 40.67
CA LYS A 23 32.68 -22.06 39.44
C LYS A 23 31.88 -23.22 38.84
N THR A 24 30.56 -23.16 38.99
CA THR A 24 29.60 -24.10 38.43
C THR A 24 28.23 -23.44 38.30
N PHE A 25 27.42 -23.93 37.35
CA PHE A 25 25.99 -23.58 37.23
C PHE A 25 25.06 -24.63 37.85
N GLN A 26 25.61 -25.57 38.64
CA GLN A 26 24.84 -26.56 39.38
C GLN A 26 24.52 -26.06 40.79
N GLU A 27 23.32 -26.35 41.30
CA GLU A 27 23.00 -26.09 42.70
C GLU A 27 23.80 -27.01 43.63
N ASN A 28 24.32 -26.46 44.73
CA ASN A 28 24.95 -27.23 45.81
C ASN A 28 23.91 -27.94 46.72
N SER A 29 22.76 -28.37 46.18
CA SER A 29 21.68 -29.00 46.93
C SER A 29 21.84 -30.53 46.94
N ASN A 30 21.95 -31.11 48.14
CA ASN A 30 22.03 -32.57 48.38
C ASN A 30 20.67 -33.28 48.14
N MET A 31 19.95 -32.96 47.06
CA MET A 31 18.63 -33.54 46.77
C MET A 31 18.50 -34.11 45.35
N SER A 32 18.14 -35.39 45.33
CA SER A 32 17.66 -36.22 44.21
C SER A 32 18.53 -36.35 42.95
N ALA A 33 18.97 -37.59 42.70
CA ALA A 33 19.67 -38.02 41.49
C ALA A 33 18.72 -38.07 40.26
N GLY A 34 18.34 -36.89 39.74
CA GLY A 34 17.47 -36.78 38.56
C GLY A 34 17.42 -35.41 37.87
N THR A 35 17.99 -34.36 38.46
CA THR A 35 18.09 -33.03 37.84
C THR A 35 19.12 -33.02 36.71
N ARG A 36 18.71 -32.56 35.52
CA ARG A 36 19.60 -32.43 34.35
C ARG A 36 20.72 -31.43 34.67
N SER A 37 21.98 -31.80 34.42
CA SER A 37 23.12 -30.90 34.59
C SER A 37 23.01 -29.71 33.63
N ILE A 38 22.82 -28.52 34.19
CA ILE A 38 22.72 -27.27 33.43
C ILE A 38 24.14 -26.88 32.96
N SER A 39 24.30 -26.64 31.67
CA SER A 39 25.54 -26.09 31.10
C SER A 39 25.46 -24.55 31.03
N GLY A 40 26.60 -23.88 31.17
CA GLY A 40 26.71 -22.42 30.96
C GLY A 40 26.25 -21.99 29.57
N SER A 41 26.33 -22.86 28.57
CA SER A 41 25.75 -22.63 27.24
C SER A 41 24.23 -22.47 27.25
N GLN A 42 23.53 -23.13 28.18
CA GLN A 42 22.08 -23.05 28.37
C GLN A 42 21.65 -21.87 29.25
N VAL A 43 22.60 -21.17 29.89
CA VAL A 43 22.35 -19.97 30.71
C VAL A 43 22.76 -18.71 29.96
N LEU A 44 24.04 -18.61 29.59
CA LEU A 44 24.64 -17.45 28.94
C LEU A 44 24.14 -17.28 27.50
N GLY A 45 23.90 -18.40 26.79
CA GLY A 45 23.39 -18.40 25.42
C GLY A 45 21.99 -17.77 25.31
N PRO A 46 20.97 -18.25 26.05
CA PRO A 46 19.65 -17.64 26.07
C PRO A 46 19.65 -16.21 26.63
N LEU A 47 20.45 -15.90 27.65
CA LEU A 47 20.58 -14.54 28.17
C LEU A 47 21.07 -13.56 27.09
N ALA A 48 22.12 -13.93 26.34
CA ALA A 48 22.59 -13.13 25.21
C ALA A 48 21.51 -12.95 24.13
N VAL A 49 20.72 -13.98 23.84
CA VAL A 49 19.59 -13.88 22.87
C VAL A 49 18.49 -12.95 23.38
N VAL A 50 18.13 -13.00 24.66
CA VAL A 50 17.12 -12.12 25.27
C VAL A 50 17.57 -10.66 25.23
N LEU A 51 18.83 -10.37 25.58
CA LEU A 51 19.39 -9.02 25.49
C LEU A 51 19.47 -8.53 24.04
N LEU A 52 19.79 -9.41 23.08
CA LEU A 52 19.83 -9.05 21.66
C LEU A 52 18.43 -8.71 21.13
N GLN A 53 17.41 -9.48 21.50
CA GLN A 53 16.01 -9.18 21.16
C GLN A 53 15.53 -7.89 21.84
N CYS A 54 15.98 -7.60 23.07
CA CYS A 54 15.68 -6.35 23.76
C CYS A 54 16.27 -5.14 23.02
N LEU A 55 17.56 -5.18 22.67
CA LEU A 55 18.26 -4.10 21.95
C LEU A 55 17.74 -3.89 20.53
N THR A 56 17.38 -4.96 19.82
CA THR A 56 16.93 -4.87 18.40
C THR A 56 15.46 -4.52 18.24
N ARG A 57 14.58 -4.88 19.20
CA ARG A 57 13.14 -4.56 19.12
C ARG A 57 12.78 -3.22 19.75
N ILE A 58 13.50 -2.77 20.77
CA ILE A 58 13.18 -1.55 21.52
C ILE A 58 14.10 -0.42 21.05
N LYS A 59 13.57 0.50 20.23
CA LYS A 59 14.26 1.74 19.86
C LYS A 59 14.72 2.48 21.13
N ASN A 60 15.95 2.98 21.11
CA ASN A 60 16.57 3.75 22.20
C ASN A 60 16.64 3.02 23.56
N ALA A 61 16.69 1.67 23.56
CA ALA A 61 16.77 0.87 24.80
C ALA A 61 17.92 1.29 25.73
N THR A 62 19.10 1.59 25.18
CA THR A 62 20.28 2.04 25.93
C THR A 62 20.13 3.43 26.54
N ALA A 63 19.36 4.32 25.92
CA ALA A 63 19.04 5.64 26.47
C ALA A 63 17.95 5.56 27.56
N LYS A 64 17.04 4.59 27.45
CA LYS A 64 15.96 4.36 28.43
C LYS A 64 16.42 3.58 29.67
N TYR A 65 17.41 2.69 29.53
CA TYR A 65 17.92 1.83 30.60
C TYR A 65 19.46 1.95 30.69
N PRO A 66 20.02 2.87 31.49
CA PRO A 66 21.46 3.12 31.56
C PRO A 66 22.29 1.88 31.93
N ASP A 67 21.79 1.08 32.88
CA ASP A 67 22.47 -0.12 33.39
C ASP A 67 22.57 -1.27 32.36
N LEU A 68 21.79 -1.21 31.27
CA LEU A 68 21.86 -2.20 30.18
C LEU A 68 23.26 -2.27 29.55
N ARG A 69 24.01 -1.16 29.54
CA ARG A 69 25.39 -1.16 29.07
C ARG A 69 26.33 -1.90 29.99
N ALA A 70 26.22 -1.68 31.30
CA ALA A 70 27.01 -2.40 32.29
C ALA A 70 26.73 -3.91 32.21
N LEU A 71 25.47 -4.31 32.14
CA LEU A 71 25.07 -5.72 32.02
C LEU A 71 25.68 -6.42 30.81
N VAL A 72 25.73 -5.76 29.65
CA VAL A 72 26.27 -6.37 28.41
C VAL A 72 27.79 -6.53 28.47
N HIS A 73 28.51 -5.54 29.02
CA HIS A 73 29.96 -5.65 29.25
C HIS A 73 30.29 -6.71 30.31
N GLU A 74 29.53 -6.76 31.40
CA GLU A 74 29.63 -7.79 32.44
C GLU A 74 29.35 -9.18 31.86
N LEU A 75 28.32 -9.35 31.02
CA LEU A 75 28.03 -10.61 30.33
C LEU A 75 29.16 -11.06 29.41
N SER A 76 29.83 -10.15 28.70
CA SER A 76 31.01 -10.48 27.90
C SER A 76 32.15 -11.02 28.76
N GLN A 77 32.45 -10.35 29.89
CA GLN A 77 33.48 -10.79 30.85
C GLN A 77 33.13 -12.13 31.53
N TRP A 78 31.86 -12.34 31.86
CA TRP A 78 31.33 -13.61 32.38
C TRP A 78 31.53 -14.75 31.37
N ILE A 79 31.21 -14.51 30.09
CA ILE A 79 31.41 -15.48 29.00
C ILE A 79 32.90 -15.80 28.84
N ASP A 80 33.78 -14.81 28.82
CA ASP A 80 35.23 -15.06 28.68
C ASP A 80 35.82 -15.83 29.88
N THR A 81 35.37 -15.52 31.10
CA THR A 81 35.78 -16.23 32.32
C THR A 81 35.32 -17.70 32.28
N TRP A 82 34.09 -17.96 31.84
CA TRP A 82 33.56 -19.30 31.66
C TRP A 82 34.28 -20.06 30.53
N VAL A 83 34.49 -19.45 29.37
CA VAL A 83 35.22 -20.07 28.24
C VAL A 83 36.64 -20.44 28.64
N ALA A 84 37.35 -19.57 29.35
CA ALA A 84 38.68 -19.86 29.90
C ALA A 84 38.64 -21.02 30.92
N GLY A 85 37.63 -21.03 31.79
CA GLY A 85 37.44 -22.07 32.81
C GLY A 85 37.19 -23.48 32.24
N VAL A 86 36.34 -23.57 31.22
CA VAL A 86 35.95 -24.85 30.55
C VAL A 86 37.02 -25.33 29.56
N SER A 87 37.83 -24.42 29.02
CA SER A 87 38.91 -24.74 28.06
C SER A 87 40.26 -25.04 28.73
N ALA A 88 40.43 -24.74 30.02
CA ALA A 88 41.64 -25.04 30.77
C ALA A 88 41.92 -26.56 30.84
N SER A 89 43.20 -26.91 31.03
CA SER A 89 43.68 -28.29 31.20
C SER A 89 44.53 -28.37 32.47
N PRO A 90 44.01 -28.92 33.59
CA PRO A 90 42.64 -29.42 33.79
C PRO A 90 41.58 -28.31 33.79
N PRO A 91 40.31 -28.62 33.50
CA PRO A 91 39.22 -27.65 33.52
C PRO A 91 39.04 -27.09 34.93
N THR A 92 38.92 -25.76 35.04
CA THR A 92 38.80 -25.05 36.33
C THR A 92 37.36 -24.64 36.64
N PHE A 93 36.42 -24.97 35.74
CA PHE A 93 34.99 -24.74 35.86
C PHE A 93 34.24 -26.05 35.60
N VAL A 94 33.24 -26.37 36.42
CA VAL A 94 32.48 -27.62 36.33
C VAL A 94 31.28 -27.42 35.39
N ASP A 95 31.46 -27.82 34.13
CA ASP A 95 30.44 -27.78 33.06
C ASP A 95 30.45 -29.11 32.27
N PRO A 96 29.28 -29.66 31.87
CA PRO A 96 29.23 -30.79 30.95
C PRO A 96 30.09 -30.62 29.69
N LEU A 97 30.20 -29.40 29.15
CA LEU A 97 31.02 -29.09 27.97
C LEU A 97 32.53 -29.30 28.17
N ALA A 98 33.03 -29.40 29.40
CA ALA A 98 34.43 -29.75 29.66
C ALA A 98 34.77 -31.19 29.23
N SER A 99 33.75 -32.06 29.10
CA SER A 99 33.89 -33.45 28.65
C SER A 99 33.70 -33.66 27.13
N CYS A 100 33.30 -32.61 26.40
CA CYS A 100 33.10 -32.69 24.95
C CYS A 100 34.43 -32.67 24.17
N PRO A 101 34.45 -33.18 22.92
CA PRO A 101 35.61 -33.04 22.04
C PRO A 101 36.05 -31.58 21.89
N VAL A 102 37.36 -31.34 21.82
CA VAL A 102 37.96 -30.00 21.84
C VAL A 102 37.36 -29.10 20.75
N GLN A 103 37.22 -29.60 19.52
CA GLN A 103 36.63 -28.87 18.39
C GLN A 103 35.16 -28.46 18.66
N THR A 104 34.33 -29.38 19.16
CA THR A 104 32.93 -29.09 19.50
C THR A 104 32.82 -28.05 20.63
N ARG A 105 33.67 -28.17 21.65
CA ARG A 105 33.77 -27.22 22.76
C ARG A 105 34.15 -25.82 22.26
N GLU A 106 35.17 -25.71 21.42
CA GLU A 106 35.62 -24.45 20.83
C GLU A 106 34.52 -23.81 19.96
N GLN A 107 33.82 -24.58 19.14
CA GLN A 107 32.73 -24.07 18.31
C GLN A 107 31.57 -23.47 19.13
N ILE A 108 31.17 -24.14 20.22
CA ILE A 108 30.11 -23.65 21.11
C ILE A 108 30.57 -22.37 21.84
N CYS A 109 31.82 -22.36 22.33
CA CYS A 109 32.41 -21.18 22.97
C CYS A 109 32.49 -19.98 22.00
N GLN A 110 32.99 -20.19 20.78
CA GLN A 110 33.05 -19.17 19.73
C GLN A 110 31.67 -18.69 19.28
N HIS A 111 30.64 -19.54 19.30
CA HIS A 111 29.28 -19.14 18.98
C HIS A 111 28.68 -18.21 20.05
N ILE A 112 28.94 -18.49 21.33
CA ILE A 112 28.47 -17.67 22.46
C ILE A 112 29.26 -16.35 22.53
N ARG A 113 30.59 -16.39 22.37
CA ARG A 113 31.44 -15.18 22.32
C ARG A 113 30.99 -14.24 21.19
N ARG A 114 30.81 -14.73 19.95
CA ARG A 114 30.32 -13.90 18.83
C ARG A 114 29.00 -13.19 19.12
N LYS A 115 28.08 -13.81 19.88
CA LYS A 115 26.84 -13.15 20.32
C LYS A 115 27.09 -12.06 21.36
N ALA A 116 28.04 -12.27 22.28
CA ALA A 116 28.46 -11.23 23.22
C ALA A 116 29.12 -10.05 22.51
N ASP A 117 30.03 -10.32 21.57
CA ASP A 117 30.71 -9.30 20.76
C ASP A 117 29.69 -8.45 19.98
N GLN A 118 28.67 -9.08 19.39
CA GLN A 118 27.54 -8.38 18.73
C GLN A 118 26.77 -7.48 19.70
N LEU A 119 26.46 -7.94 20.92
CA LEU A 119 25.78 -7.13 21.94
C LEU A 119 26.62 -5.91 22.33
N VAL A 120 27.92 -6.11 22.61
CA VAL A 120 28.86 -5.04 22.96
C VAL A 120 28.94 -4.01 21.84
N ALA A 121 29.09 -4.45 20.59
CA ALA A 121 29.13 -3.57 19.43
C ALA A 121 27.86 -2.71 19.27
N ILE A 122 26.66 -3.31 19.44
CA ILE A 122 25.39 -2.55 19.41
C ILE A 122 25.35 -1.50 20.52
N VAL A 123 25.66 -1.91 21.76
CA VAL A 123 25.55 -1.05 22.94
C VAL A 123 26.54 0.11 22.89
N ASP A 124 27.81 -0.15 22.57
CA ASP A 124 28.83 0.88 22.51
C ASP A 124 28.61 1.82 21.31
N ARG A 125 28.03 1.34 20.21
CA ARG A 125 27.54 2.21 19.11
C ARG A 125 26.44 3.15 19.59
N GLU A 126 25.36 2.62 20.18
CA GLU A 126 24.25 3.47 20.62
C GLU A 126 24.68 4.45 21.73
N HIS A 127 25.63 4.07 22.59
CA HIS A 127 26.26 5.00 23.51
C HIS A 127 27.08 6.08 22.76
N SER A 128 27.89 5.68 21.77
CA SER A 128 28.69 6.60 20.95
C SER A 128 27.84 7.61 20.17
N LYS A 129 26.65 7.21 19.69
CA LYS A 129 25.68 8.15 19.08
C LYS A 129 25.28 9.26 20.06
N ASN A 130 25.00 8.90 21.32
CA ASN A 130 24.58 9.84 22.36
C ASN A 130 25.73 10.73 22.88
N THR A 131 26.98 10.24 22.85
CA THR A 131 28.15 10.98 23.36
C THR A 131 28.97 11.70 22.29
N ARG A 132 28.69 11.50 20.99
CA ARG A 132 29.42 12.01 19.82
C ARG A 132 29.85 13.48 19.99
N PRO A 133 31.14 13.75 20.28
CA PRO A 133 31.72 15.08 20.16
C PRO A 133 31.87 15.42 18.67
N LYS A 134 32.15 16.68 18.34
CA LYS A 134 32.54 17.11 16.97
C LYS A 134 33.96 16.65 16.58
N GLN A 135 34.31 15.38 16.79
CA GLN A 135 35.64 14.84 16.51
C GLN A 135 35.72 14.30 15.07
N GLN A 136 36.39 15.07 14.23
CA GLN A 136 36.95 14.59 12.97
C GLN A 136 38.26 13.85 13.27
N ASP A 137 38.24 12.52 13.29
CA ASP A 137 39.47 11.75 13.26
C ASP A 137 40.11 11.85 11.87
N VAL A 138 40.96 12.86 11.70
CA VAL A 138 41.82 13.02 10.52
C VAL A 138 42.97 12.01 10.61
N ALA A 139 42.64 10.76 10.31
CA ALA A 139 43.65 9.76 10.01
C ALA A 139 44.45 10.24 8.77
N ARG A 140 45.73 10.58 8.97
CA ARG A 140 46.63 10.94 7.87
C ARG A 140 46.89 9.71 7.01
N ILE A 141 46.12 9.56 5.94
CA ILE A 141 46.34 8.52 4.93
C ILE A 141 47.43 9.03 3.99
N SER A 142 48.61 8.43 4.07
CA SER A 142 49.71 8.63 3.14
C SER A 142 49.86 7.40 2.23
N GLY A 143 49.83 7.58 0.92
CA GLY A 143 50.20 6.56 -0.07
C GLY A 143 49.12 6.10 -1.06
N THR A 144 48.05 6.88 -1.31
CA THR A 144 47.01 6.53 -2.29
C THR A 144 47.01 7.46 -3.50
N SER A 145 46.67 6.95 -4.69
CA SER A 145 46.52 7.73 -5.94
C SER A 145 45.55 8.92 -5.82
N ASP A 146 44.62 8.82 -4.86
CA ASP A 146 43.46 9.69 -4.76
C ASP A 146 43.66 10.82 -3.72
N GLU A 147 44.89 11.01 -3.20
CA GLU A 147 45.21 12.02 -2.16
C GLU A 147 44.67 13.43 -2.50
N GLY A 148 44.76 13.84 -3.77
CA GLY A 148 44.22 15.13 -4.21
C GLY A 148 42.68 15.21 -4.16
N ILE A 149 42.00 14.11 -4.47
CA ILE A 149 40.53 14.00 -4.40
C ILE A 149 40.10 13.98 -2.92
N LEU A 150 40.78 13.20 -2.09
CA LEU A 150 40.52 13.14 -0.65
C LEU A 150 40.72 14.50 0.01
N ALA A 151 41.82 15.22 -0.29
CA ALA A 151 42.05 16.57 0.23
C ALA A 151 40.96 17.56 -0.21
N ALA A 152 40.49 17.48 -1.47
CA ALA A 152 39.38 18.31 -1.95
C ALA A 152 38.07 17.99 -1.20
N LEU A 153 37.75 16.70 -0.99
CA LEU A 153 36.57 16.25 -0.24
C LEU A 153 36.61 16.70 1.22
N HIS A 154 37.76 16.60 1.90
CA HIS A 154 37.92 17.07 3.28
C HIS A 154 37.74 18.59 3.40
N ASN A 155 38.18 19.36 2.42
CA ASN A 155 38.02 20.82 2.40
C ASN A 155 36.58 21.28 2.08
N SER A 156 35.80 20.51 1.32
CA SER A 156 34.41 20.83 0.95
C SER A 156 33.35 20.16 1.83
N TYR A 157 33.76 19.37 2.83
CA TYR A 157 32.87 18.56 3.64
C TYR A 157 31.91 19.38 4.51
N VAL A 158 30.61 19.21 4.27
CA VAL A 158 29.53 19.72 5.13
C VAL A 158 28.62 18.55 5.50
N GLY A 159 28.60 18.17 6.79
CA GLY A 159 27.87 17.00 7.26
C GLY A 159 26.32 17.07 7.08
N PRO A 160 25.63 15.94 7.28
CA PRO A 160 24.16 15.89 7.27
C PRO A 160 23.54 16.47 8.55
N GLY A 161 22.32 16.99 8.40
CA GLY A 161 21.48 17.48 9.48
C GLY A 161 22.15 18.45 10.45
N VAL A 162 22.03 18.18 11.75
CA VAL A 162 22.58 19.02 12.83
C VAL A 162 24.12 19.13 12.85
N LEU A 163 24.84 18.37 12.02
CA LEU A 163 26.29 18.52 11.84
C LEU A 163 26.64 19.68 10.90
N ARG A 164 25.68 20.19 10.12
CA ARG A 164 25.84 21.39 9.30
C ARG A 164 25.82 22.66 10.18
N PRO A 165 26.77 23.60 10.04
CA PRO A 165 26.83 24.79 10.90
C PRO A 165 25.59 25.69 10.84
N GLU A 166 24.95 25.81 9.67
CA GLU A 166 23.74 26.62 9.47
C GLU A 166 22.44 25.85 9.74
N GLY A 167 22.51 24.66 10.33
CA GLY A 167 21.37 23.77 10.57
C GLY A 167 20.98 22.89 9.37
N MET A 168 19.91 22.12 9.56
CA MET A 168 19.37 21.17 8.58
C MET A 168 19.04 21.85 7.24
N ARG A 169 19.23 21.14 6.12
CA ARG A 169 18.91 21.65 4.76
C ARG A 169 17.41 21.69 4.47
N HIS A 170 16.66 20.76 5.06
CA HIS A 170 15.22 20.54 4.94
C HIS A 170 14.79 19.59 6.08
N ASP A 171 13.48 19.48 6.35
CA ASP A 171 12.89 18.55 7.34
C ASP A 171 13.51 17.13 7.37
N ASN A 172 13.83 16.56 6.20
CA ASN A 172 14.33 15.20 6.03
C ASN A 172 15.88 15.03 6.08
N ASP A 173 16.65 16.06 6.47
CA ASP A 173 18.12 16.03 6.52
C ASP A 173 18.62 15.46 7.86
N HIS A 174 18.70 14.13 7.97
CA HIS A 174 19.11 13.42 9.20
C HIS A 174 20.50 12.74 9.10
N ILE A 175 21.15 12.57 10.26
CA ILE A 175 22.43 11.85 10.39
C ILE A 175 22.23 10.34 10.17
N ASP A 176 21.28 9.73 10.86
CA ASP A 176 21.04 8.28 10.79
C ASP A 176 20.01 7.97 9.68
N ILE A 177 20.33 7.03 8.78
CA ILE A 177 19.47 6.66 7.63
C ILE A 177 18.11 6.08 7.98
N VAL A 178 17.93 5.65 9.24
CA VAL A 178 16.68 5.08 9.75
C VAL A 178 15.60 6.16 9.84
N ASP A 179 15.97 7.39 10.17
CA ASP A 179 15.06 8.52 10.38
C ASP A 179 14.73 9.26 9.07
N ILE A 180 15.61 9.17 8.06
CA ILE A 180 15.36 9.70 6.71
C ILE A 180 14.13 9.02 6.11
N ARG A 181 13.24 9.75 5.44
CA ARG A 181 12.15 9.23 4.61
C ARG A 181 12.66 8.80 3.23
N ILE A 182 12.27 7.60 2.78
CA ILE A 182 12.70 7.05 1.48
C ILE A 182 12.20 7.93 0.32
N ALA A 183 10.89 8.18 0.26
CA ALA A 183 10.35 9.21 -0.62
C ALA A 183 10.72 10.61 -0.08
N PRO A 184 11.20 11.54 -0.92
CA PRO A 184 11.42 12.93 -0.55
C PRO A 184 10.19 13.62 0.01
N THR A 185 10.43 14.60 0.87
CA THR A 185 9.41 15.50 1.41
C THR A 185 9.20 16.70 0.48
N HIS A 186 8.18 17.51 0.76
CA HIS A 186 7.97 18.77 0.06
C HIS A 186 9.18 19.71 0.20
N GLU A 187 9.69 19.91 1.42
CA GLU A 187 10.84 20.79 1.69
C GLU A 187 12.11 20.31 0.98
N GLU A 188 12.36 19.00 0.94
CA GLU A 188 13.51 18.43 0.25
C GLU A 188 13.47 18.67 -1.28
N LEU A 189 12.29 18.55 -1.89
CA LEU A 189 12.13 18.77 -3.34
C LEU A 189 12.34 20.25 -3.73
N ILE A 190 11.89 21.20 -2.91
CA ILE A 190 12.05 22.63 -3.17
C ILE A 190 13.44 23.17 -2.74
N CYS A 191 14.17 22.41 -1.91
CA CYS A 191 15.46 22.83 -1.38
C CYS A 191 16.51 23.06 -2.48
N ARG A 192 17.06 24.28 -2.53
CA ARG A 192 18.13 24.68 -3.47
C ARG A 192 19.55 24.42 -2.94
N ILE A 193 19.68 23.97 -1.69
CA ILE A 193 20.98 23.65 -1.09
C ILE A 193 21.36 22.22 -1.52
N PRO A 194 22.59 21.97 -2.02
CA PRO A 194 23.04 20.64 -2.36
C PRO A 194 22.91 19.65 -1.19
N LEU A 195 22.34 18.48 -1.48
CA LEU A 195 22.14 17.39 -0.52
C LEU A 195 23.48 16.80 -0.06
N PHE A 196 23.50 16.20 1.14
CA PHE A 196 24.68 15.48 1.60
C PHE A 196 24.81 14.13 0.87
N LEU A 197 25.73 14.07 -0.09
CA LEU A 197 26.09 12.85 -0.82
C LEU A 197 27.51 12.41 -0.39
N PRO A 198 27.65 11.27 0.31
CA PRO A 198 28.96 10.80 0.75
C PRO A 198 29.72 10.13 -0.40
N ALA A 199 31.03 10.32 -0.45
CA ALA A 199 31.88 9.66 -1.44
C ALA A 199 32.10 8.18 -1.10
N ASN A 200 31.91 7.29 -2.09
CA ASN A 200 32.14 5.85 -1.94
C ASN A 200 33.65 5.49 -2.02
N LEU A 201 34.45 6.10 -1.16
CA LEU A 201 35.91 5.94 -1.10
C LEU A 201 36.37 5.72 0.35
N TYR A 202 37.42 4.90 0.50
CA TYR A 202 38.17 4.82 1.75
C TYR A 202 38.83 6.17 2.07
N GLY A 203 38.84 6.57 3.35
CA GLY A 203 39.45 7.84 3.78
C GLY A 203 38.66 9.12 3.51
N ALA A 204 37.59 9.07 2.71
CA ALA A 204 36.70 10.21 2.52
C ALA A 204 36.05 10.65 3.86
N PRO A 205 35.77 11.95 4.06
CA PRO A 205 35.14 12.45 5.28
C PRO A 205 33.70 11.92 5.42
N HIS A 206 33.34 11.49 6.63
CA HIS A 206 32.03 10.89 6.92
C HIS A 206 31.67 11.09 8.40
N PRO A 207 30.38 11.22 8.77
CA PRO A 207 29.96 11.30 10.19
C PRO A 207 30.02 9.95 10.93
N LEU A 208 30.26 8.85 10.21
CA LEU A 208 30.32 7.49 10.75
C LEU A 208 31.77 6.97 10.68
N VAL A 209 32.13 6.13 11.66
CA VAL A 209 33.50 5.64 11.88
C VAL A 209 34.05 4.97 10.63
N ALA A 210 35.34 5.19 10.32
CA ALA A 210 36.04 4.44 9.29
C ALA A 210 36.02 2.94 9.60
N ASN A 211 36.09 2.10 8.57
CA ASN A 211 36.03 0.64 8.72
C ASN A 211 34.77 0.12 9.46
N SER A 212 33.62 0.79 9.29
CA SER A 212 32.32 0.34 9.83
C SER A 212 31.32 -0.08 8.74
N MET A 213 30.48 -1.07 9.04
CA MET A 213 29.36 -1.49 8.16
C MET A 213 28.30 -0.39 8.06
N GLU A 214 28.09 0.38 9.14
CA GLU A 214 27.22 1.57 9.16
C GLU A 214 27.56 2.56 8.05
N ARG A 215 28.87 2.83 7.85
CA ARG A 215 29.33 3.74 6.79
C ARG A 215 29.01 3.22 5.39
N ILE A 216 29.16 1.92 5.13
CA ILE A 216 28.77 1.32 3.84
C ILE A 216 27.26 1.44 3.62
N LEU A 217 26.45 1.09 4.63
CA LEU A 217 24.99 1.17 4.53
C LEU A 217 24.50 2.61 4.32
N ASP A 218 25.08 3.60 5.01
CA ASP A 218 24.75 5.02 4.80
C ASP A 218 25.13 5.50 3.39
N ILE A 219 26.36 5.20 2.93
CA ILE A 219 26.82 5.54 1.57
C ILE A 219 25.88 4.94 0.52
N GLN A 220 25.64 3.64 0.56
CA GLN A 220 24.84 2.93 -0.43
C GLN A 220 23.37 3.37 -0.38
N PHE A 221 22.82 3.63 0.81
CA PHE A 221 21.47 4.17 0.97
C PHE A 221 21.34 5.58 0.36
N ARG A 222 22.25 6.50 0.68
CA ARG A 222 22.16 7.90 0.19
C ARG A 222 22.39 8.00 -1.32
N LEU A 223 23.36 7.26 -1.86
CA LEU A 223 23.65 7.25 -3.29
C LEU A 223 22.52 6.59 -4.09
N LEU A 224 22.05 5.41 -3.69
CA LEU A 224 20.93 4.73 -4.37
C LEU A 224 19.64 5.57 -4.30
N ARG A 225 19.39 6.25 -3.18
CA ARG A 225 18.23 7.14 -3.04
C ARG A 225 18.32 8.32 -4.00
N GLU A 226 19.48 9.00 -4.07
CA GLU A 226 19.65 10.15 -4.97
C GLU A 226 19.58 9.78 -6.45
N GLU A 227 19.97 8.55 -6.83
CA GLU A 227 19.72 8.04 -8.19
C GLU A 227 18.23 8.05 -8.57
N LEU A 228 17.32 7.88 -7.60
CA LEU A 228 15.88 7.98 -7.86
C LEU A 228 15.38 9.42 -7.80
N THR A 229 15.92 10.22 -6.89
CA THR A 229 15.32 11.51 -6.48
C THR A 229 15.87 12.71 -7.24
N ALA A 230 17.13 12.68 -7.72
CA ALA A 230 17.77 13.81 -8.39
C ALA A 230 17.00 14.31 -9.63
N SER A 231 16.58 13.39 -10.50
CA SER A 231 15.82 13.71 -11.72
C SER A 231 14.48 14.38 -11.39
N LEU A 232 13.74 13.86 -10.41
CA LEU A 232 12.46 14.41 -10.00
C LEU A 232 12.59 15.75 -9.27
N ARG A 233 13.59 15.88 -8.36
CA ARG A 233 13.91 17.12 -7.66
C ARG A 233 14.25 18.23 -8.66
N THR A 234 15.11 17.94 -9.64
CA THR A 234 15.46 18.89 -10.72
C THR A 234 14.23 19.24 -11.55
N SER A 235 13.37 18.26 -11.89
CA SER A 235 12.13 18.49 -12.64
C SER A 235 11.15 19.39 -11.89
N VAL A 236 10.96 19.19 -10.58
CA VAL A 236 10.10 20.04 -9.73
C VAL A 236 10.66 21.46 -9.64
N GLN A 237 11.98 21.60 -9.41
CA GLN A 237 12.64 22.91 -9.30
C GLN A 237 12.50 23.74 -10.58
N LEU A 238 12.74 23.15 -11.75
CA LEU A 238 12.54 23.80 -13.05
C LEU A 238 11.10 24.30 -13.26
N ILE A 239 10.10 23.58 -12.74
CA ILE A 239 8.69 23.96 -12.87
C ILE A 239 8.31 25.07 -11.89
N LEU A 240 8.87 25.07 -10.68
CA LEU A 240 8.71 26.18 -9.75
C LEU A 240 9.38 27.46 -10.29
N ASP A 241 10.56 27.35 -10.91
CA ASP A 241 11.23 28.47 -11.57
C ASP A 241 10.39 29.05 -12.73
N ASP A 242 9.78 28.19 -13.56
CA ASP A 242 8.87 28.61 -14.63
C ASP A 242 7.54 29.20 -14.11
N MET A 243 7.13 28.88 -12.87
CA MET A 243 5.92 29.44 -12.21
C MET A 243 6.18 30.76 -11.48
N GLU A 244 7.39 30.98 -10.98
CA GLU A 244 7.81 32.23 -10.32
C GLU A 244 8.36 33.26 -11.32
N SER A 245 8.72 32.82 -12.53
CA SER A 245 9.23 33.66 -13.62
C SER A 245 8.21 34.72 -14.05
N LYS A 246 8.70 35.95 -14.25
CA LYS A 246 7.93 37.07 -14.80
C LYS A 246 8.06 37.19 -16.33
N GLN A 247 8.67 36.20 -17.00
CA GLN A 247 8.83 36.22 -18.45
C GLN A 247 7.54 35.77 -19.14
N PRO A 248 7.03 36.51 -20.13
CA PRO A 248 5.88 36.04 -20.91
C PRO A 248 6.29 34.85 -21.80
N HIS A 249 5.45 33.84 -21.85
CA HIS A 249 5.60 32.61 -22.64
C HIS A 249 6.73 31.68 -22.13
N THR A 250 6.65 31.26 -20.87
CA THR A 250 7.52 30.21 -20.30
C THR A 250 7.31 28.86 -21.01
N GLN A 251 8.14 27.85 -20.73
CA GLN A 251 7.95 26.53 -21.34
C GLN A 251 6.70 25.85 -20.77
N LEU A 252 6.44 26.04 -19.48
CA LEU A 252 5.25 25.57 -18.78
C LEU A 252 3.97 26.19 -19.35
N GLU A 253 3.91 27.50 -19.57
CA GLU A 253 2.75 28.16 -20.22
C GLU A 253 2.43 27.53 -21.58
N LYS A 254 3.44 27.34 -22.44
CA LYS A 254 3.28 26.68 -23.75
C LYS A 254 2.83 25.22 -23.67
N LEU A 255 3.07 24.54 -22.55
CA LEU A 255 2.60 23.18 -22.31
C LEU A 255 1.19 23.16 -21.72
N LEU A 256 0.82 24.15 -20.89
CA LEU A 256 -0.56 24.35 -20.43
C LEU A 256 -1.50 24.62 -21.62
N GLU A 257 -1.13 25.54 -22.52
CA GLU A 257 -1.87 25.83 -23.76
C GLU A 257 -2.08 24.59 -24.66
N ARG A 258 -1.15 23.62 -24.61
CA ARG A 258 -1.18 22.41 -25.45
C ARG A 258 -1.85 21.20 -24.79
N GLY A 259 -2.17 21.28 -23.49
CA GLY A 259 -2.65 20.14 -22.71
C GLY A 259 -1.55 19.09 -22.48
N GLY A 260 -0.41 19.53 -21.94
CA GLY A 260 0.71 18.67 -21.53
C GLY A 260 1.72 18.37 -22.62
N GLY A 261 2.73 17.55 -22.29
CA GLY A 261 3.79 17.17 -23.24
C GLY A 261 5.12 16.81 -22.58
N LYS A 262 6.22 16.97 -23.34
CA LYS A 262 7.58 16.81 -22.83
C LYS A 262 8.19 18.15 -22.45
N TYR A 263 8.67 18.25 -21.22
CA TYR A 263 9.54 19.35 -20.78
C TYR A 263 10.99 19.09 -21.20
N LYS A 264 11.76 20.16 -21.38
CA LYS A 264 13.18 20.12 -21.72
C LYS A 264 13.93 21.18 -20.92
N GLY A 265 14.26 20.86 -19.69
CA GLY A 265 15.05 21.76 -18.85
C GLY A 265 16.54 21.59 -19.11
N GLN A 266 17.29 22.65 -18.88
CA GLN A 266 18.75 22.61 -18.82
C GLN A 266 19.14 22.98 -17.39
N SER A 267 19.84 22.07 -16.69
CA SER A 267 20.35 22.33 -15.34
C SER A 267 21.64 23.15 -15.42
N ASP A 268 22.02 23.81 -14.33
CA ASP A 268 23.20 24.70 -14.21
C ASP A 268 24.57 23.96 -14.32
N GLY A 269 24.58 22.74 -14.86
CA GLY A 269 25.74 21.90 -15.07
C GLY A 269 25.51 20.88 -16.20
N ARG A 270 25.53 21.36 -17.46
CA ARG A 270 25.59 20.59 -18.73
C ARG A 270 24.46 19.61 -19.07
N ASP A 271 23.73 19.07 -18.10
CA ASP A 271 22.72 18.03 -18.36
C ASP A 271 21.33 18.59 -18.66
N SER A 272 20.71 18.07 -19.73
CA SER A 272 19.34 18.38 -20.13
C SER A 272 18.37 17.35 -19.57
N VAL A 273 17.50 17.74 -18.63
CA VAL A 273 16.50 16.85 -18.04
C VAL A 273 15.24 16.82 -18.92
N LEU A 274 14.81 15.61 -19.29
CA LEU A 274 13.68 15.35 -20.18
C LEU A 274 12.60 14.56 -19.42
N PHE A 275 11.50 15.21 -19.07
CA PHE A 275 10.39 14.60 -18.32
C PHE A 275 9.02 14.88 -18.97
N ASN A 276 8.01 14.10 -18.58
CA ASN A 276 6.64 14.30 -19.05
C ASN A 276 5.83 15.11 -18.04
N ILE A 277 4.99 16.00 -18.58
CA ILE A 277 4.06 16.83 -17.80
C ILE A 277 2.64 16.55 -18.28
N TYR A 278 1.74 16.36 -17.31
CA TYR A 278 0.31 16.22 -17.48
C TYR A 278 -0.39 17.38 -16.79
N THR A 279 -1.25 18.09 -17.52
CA THR A 279 -1.85 19.36 -17.10
C THR A 279 -3.30 19.20 -16.65
N ASN A 280 -3.82 20.24 -15.98
CA ASN A 280 -5.21 20.33 -15.53
C ASN A 280 -5.65 19.08 -14.76
N ALA A 281 -4.88 18.68 -13.75
CA ALA A 281 -5.17 17.48 -12.98
C ALA A 281 -6.38 17.71 -12.06
N GLN A 282 -7.45 16.92 -12.26
CA GLN A 282 -8.70 17.02 -11.52
C GLN A 282 -8.95 15.73 -10.74
N PHE A 283 -9.19 15.85 -9.43
CA PHE A 283 -9.57 14.70 -8.60
C PHE A 283 -10.98 14.22 -8.94
N SER A 284 -11.18 12.90 -8.99
CA SER A 284 -12.49 12.28 -9.23
C SER A 284 -13.05 11.58 -7.99
N GLU A 285 -12.28 10.65 -7.41
CA GLU A 285 -12.70 9.78 -6.30
C GLU A 285 -11.49 9.32 -5.47
N ILE A 286 -11.75 8.76 -4.29
CA ILE A 286 -10.77 7.99 -3.51
C ILE A 286 -11.33 6.58 -3.39
N SER A 287 -10.57 5.57 -3.81
CA SER A 287 -10.94 4.16 -3.75
C SER A 287 -9.87 3.32 -3.06
N PRO A 288 -10.25 2.32 -2.26
CA PRO A 288 -9.30 1.41 -1.63
C PRO A 288 -8.60 0.55 -2.69
N GLY A 289 -7.42 0.06 -2.34
CA GLY A 289 -6.62 -0.76 -3.24
C GLY A 289 -5.49 -1.50 -2.52
N ARG A 290 -4.89 -2.45 -3.25
CA ARG A 290 -3.88 -3.40 -2.73
C ARG A 290 -2.62 -2.76 -2.14
N SER A 291 -2.37 -1.48 -2.43
CA SER A 291 -1.21 -0.70 -1.94
C SER A 291 -1.63 0.41 -0.96
N GLY A 292 -2.85 0.38 -0.45
CA GLY A 292 -3.47 1.46 0.32
C GLY A 292 -4.49 2.24 -0.50
N LEU A 293 -4.92 3.39 0.03
CA LEU A 293 -5.91 4.25 -0.61
C LEU A 293 -5.36 4.88 -1.89
N SER A 294 -6.13 4.82 -2.97
CA SER A 294 -5.77 5.37 -4.28
C SER A 294 -6.72 6.49 -4.66
N VAL A 295 -6.17 7.59 -5.16
CA VAL A 295 -6.94 8.74 -5.66
C VAL A 295 -7.06 8.62 -7.16
N GLY A 296 -8.28 8.71 -7.69
CA GLY A 296 -8.52 8.91 -9.11
C GLY A 296 -8.23 10.35 -9.53
N LEU A 297 -7.41 10.53 -10.56
CA LEU A 297 -7.20 11.81 -11.22
C LEU A 297 -7.54 11.71 -12.71
N SER A 298 -8.22 12.73 -13.23
CA SER A 298 -8.36 12.98 -14.64
C SER A 298 -7.38 14.06 -15.07
N VAL A 299 -6.50 13.77 -16.03
CA VAL A 299 -5.51 14.72 -16.59
C VAL A 299 -5.70 14.90 -18.09
N ASP A 300 -5.15 15.98 -18.66
CA ASP A 300 -5.18 16.19 -20.11
C ASP A 300 -4.37 15.11 -20.86
N THR A 301 -4.92 14.58 -21.95
CA THR A 301 -4.24 13.63 -22.83
C THR A 301 -3.16 14.35 -23.64
N PRO A 302 -1.88 13.89 -23.62
CA PRO A 302 -0.79 14.55 -24.34
C PRO A 302 -1.07 14.78 -25.83
N PRO A 303 -0.56 15.88 -26.43
CA PRO A 303 -0.78 16.18 -27.84
C PRO A 303 -0.13 15.17 -28.78
N GLY A 304 -0.71 15.00 -29.97
CA GLY A 304 -0.25 14.06 -31.01
C GLY A 304 -1.08 12.78 -31.05
N ARG A 305 -0.44 11.62 -31.27
CA ARG A 305 -1.13 10.33 -31.49
C ARG A 305 -2.04 9.90 -30.33
N ALA A 306 -1.75 10.33 -29.10
CA ALA A 306 -2.58 10.03 -27.94
C ALA A 306 -3.96 10.73 -28.00
N ARG A 307 -4.05 11.91 -28.64
CA ARG A 307 -5.28 12.69 -28.87
C ARG A 307 -5.83 12.49 -30.30
N ALA A 308 -5.52 11.36 -30.95
CA ALA A 308 -6.05 11.07 -32.29
C ALA A 308 -7.59 10.90 -32.25
N PRO A 309 -8.34 11.36 -33.27
CA PRO A 309 -9.80 11.22 -33.30
C PRO A 309 -10.25 9.76 -33.32
N GLU A 310 -9.50 8.91 -34.02
CA GLU A 310 -9.74 7.46 -34.11
C GLU A 310 -9.29 6.74 -32.83
N ALA A 311 -10.22 6.06 -32.15
CA ALA A 311 -9.92 5.29 -30.94
C ALA A 311 -8.82 4.23 -31.11
N PRO A 312 -8.74 3.44 -32.22
CA PRO A 312 -7.65 2.48 -32.42
C PRO A 312 -6.25 3.10 -32.44
N LYS A 313 -6.11 4.33 -32.93
CA LYS A 313 -4.82 5.07 -32.93
C LYS A 313 -4.43 5.56 -31.53
N ARG A 314 -5.40 5.85 -30.66
CA ARG A 314 -5.15 6.16 -29.24
C ARG A 314 -4.78 4.91 -28.44
N VAL A 315 -5.51 3.81 -28.64
CA VAL A 315 -5.26 2.51 -27.99
C VAL A 315 -3.86 2.00 -28.31
N SER A 316 -3.50 1.92 -29.59
CA SER A 316 -2.16 1.47 -30.02
C SER A 316 -1.03 2.39 -29.56
N PHE A 317 -1.29 3.70 -29.34
CA PHE A 317 -0.32 4.58 -28.69
C PHE A 317 -0.08 4.19 -27.22
N TRP A 318 -1.13 3.98 -26.43
CA TRP A 318 -0.99 3.63 -25.01
C TRP A 318 -0.46 2.21 -24.80
N GLU A 319 -0.86 1.25 -25.63
CA GLU A 319 -0.30 -0.11 -25.67
C GLU A 319 1.20 -0.07 -26.07
N GLY A 320 1.57 0.71 -27.10
CA GLY A 320 2.96 0.88 -27.51
C GLY A 320 3.83 1.72 -26.57
N MET A 321 3.23 2.50 -25.67
CA MET A 321 3.92 3.27 -24.61
C MET A 321 3.84 2.63 -23.22
N SER A 322 3.25 1.43 -23.11
CA SER A 322 3.06 0.65 -21.88
C SER A 322 4.33 0.38 -21.06
N GLY A 323 5.51 0.52 -21.65
CA GLY A 323 6.82 0.40 -21.00
C GLY A 323 7.55 1.72 -20.72
N LYS A 324 6.94 2.89 -21.01
CA LYS A 324 7.66 4.19 -21.06
C LYS A 324 6.89 5.41 -20.52
N ARG A 325 5.61 5.29 -20.16
CA ARG A 325 4.79 6.35 -19.58
C ARG A 325 3.75 5.80 -18.61
N LEU A 326 3.49 6.52 -17.53
CA LEU A 326 2.51 6.21 -16.48
C LEU A 326 2.60 4.74 -16.03
N LEU A 327 3.83 4.28 -15.82
CA LEU A 327 4.11 2.91 -15.37
C LEU A 327 3.50 2.69 -13.99
N SER A 328 2.78 1.59 -13.81
CA SER A 328 2.35 1.14 -12.48
C SER A 328 3.57 0.95 -11.57
N GLY A 329 3.55 1.55 -10.37
CA GLY A 329 4.70 1.66 -9.47
C GLY A 329 5.73 2.75 -9.83
N GLY A 330 5.52 3.49 -10.92
CA GLY A 330 6.29 4.68 -11.30
C GLY A 330 5.98 5.87 -10.39
N LEU A 331 7.00 6.69 -10.13
CA LEU A 331 6.93 7.84 -9.22
C LEU A 331 6.39 9.08 -9.94
N VAL A 332 5.46 9.78 -9.30
CA VAL A 332 4.92 11.06 -9.77
C VAL A 332 4.92 12.12 -8.67
N ALA A 333 5.09 13.37 -9.07
CA ALA A 333 4.92 14.54 -8.22
C ALA A 333 3.72 15.37 -8.70
N LEU A 334 2.74 15.56 -7.82
CA LEU A 334 1.67 16.53 -8.01
C LEU A 334 2.15 17.88 -7.47
N VAL A 335 2.32 18.85 -8.37
CA VAL A 335 2.51 20.27 -8.03
C VAL A 335 1.13 20.92 -7.95
N TRP A 336 0.77 21.45 -6.79
CA TRP A 336 -0.52 22.07 -6.53
C TRP A 336 -0.33 23.51 -6.05
N GLN A 337 -0.58 24.45 -6.96
CA GLN A 337 -0.56 25.89 -6.67
C GLN A 337 -1.91 26.32 -6.07
N ARG A 338 -1.85 27.04 -4.95
CA ARG A 338 -3.00 27.61 -4.23
C ARG A 338 -2.73 29.07 -3.91
N LYS A 339 -3.76 29.82 -3.50
CA LYS A 339 -3.63 31.23 -3.08
C LYS A 339 -2.65 31.44 -1.90
N THR A 340 -2.38 30.38 -1.14
CA THR A 340 -1.48 30.37 0.04
C THR A 340 -0.05 29.92 -0.26
N GLY A 341 0.26 29.45 -1.47
CA GLY A 341 1.55 28.87 -1.83
C GLY A 341 1.43 27.67 -2.77
N THR A 342 2.57 27.05 -3.11
CA THR A 342 2.64 25.86 -3.97
C THR A 342 3.12 24.65 -3.17
N ASP A 343 2.24 23.66 -2.98
CA ASP A 343 2.59 22.38 -2.36
C ASP A 343 3.07 21.38 -3.42
N VAL A 344 3.96 20.45 -3.04
CA VAL A 344 4.39 19.33 -3.89
C VAL A 344 4.16 18.02 -3.15
N HIS A 345 3.39 17.12 -3.75
CA HIS A 345 2.99 15.85 -3.14
C HIS A 345 3.41 14.66 -4.00
N LEU A 346 4.14 13.70 -3.39
CA LEU A 346 4.62 12.51 -4.09
C LEU A 346 3.67 11.33 -3.95
N GLY A 347 3.58 10.53 -5.02
CA GLY A 347 2.85 9.27 -5.02
C GLY A 347 3.32 8.33 -6.13
N THR A 348 2.78 7.11 -6.14
CA THR A 348 3.01 6.13 -7.21
C THR A 348 1.74 5.87 -8.01
N ILE A 349 1.88 5.68 -9.33
CA ILE A 349 0.78 5.22 -10.18
C ILE A 349 0.32 3.83 -9.73
N SER A 350 -0.96 3.67 -9.40
CA SER A 350 -1.59 2.40 -9.05
C SER A 350 -2.51 1.85 -10.15
N SER A 351 -2.91 2.68 -11.11
CA SER A 351 -3.67 2.24 -12.29
C SER A 351 -2.86 1.30 -13.20
N SER A 352 -3.58 0.41 -13.88
CA SER A 352 -2.99 -0.51 -14.86
C SER A 352 -3.00 0.09 -16.28
N ILE A 353 -2.16 -0.46 -17.17
CA ILE A 353 -2.18 -0.12 -18.60
C ILE A 353 -3.57 -0.39 -19.21
N ARG A 354 -4.31 -1.40 -18.73
CA ARG A 354 -5.67 -1.68 -19.19
C ARG A 354 -6.63 -0.55 -18.82
N ASP A 355 -6.48 0.03 -17.63
CA ASP A 355 -7.28 1.18 -17.16
C ASP A 355 -7.05 2.39 -18.10
N HIS A 356 -5.79 2.67 -18.41
CA HIS A 356 -5.38 3.75 -19.32
C HIS A 356 -5.91 3.54 -20.74
N VAL A 357 -5.84 2.32 -21.27
CA VAL A 357 -6.40 1.96 -22.58
C VAL A 357 -7.93 2.11 -22.60
N THR A 358 -8.62 1.66 -21.57
CA THR A 358 -10.09 1.81 -21.44
C THR A 358 -10.50 3.28 -21.38
N SER A 359 -9.80 4.10 -20.58
CA SER A 359 -10.05 5.54 -20.50
C SER A 359 -9.78 6.23 -21.85
N ALA A 360 -8.69 5.88 -22.54
CA ALA A 360 -8.36 6.42 -23.86
C ALA A 360 -9.33 5.97 -24.97
N ARG A 361 -10.06 4.86 -24.80
CA ARG A 361 -11.18 4.51 -25.69
C ARG A 361 -12.33 5.49 -25.50
N GLN A 362 -12.70 5.78 -24.25
CA GLN A 362 -13.83 6.63 -23.88
C GLN A 362 -13.62 8.11 -24.22
N SER A 363 -12.43 8.67 -23.97
CA SER A 363 -12.13 10.08 -24.26
C SER A 363 -10.82 10.25 -25.05
N ALA A 364 -10.81 11.22 -25.96
CA ALA A 364 -9.60 11.65 -26.64
C ALA A 364 -8.84 12.73 -25.84
N GLU A 365 -9.55 13.61 -25.14
CA GLU A 365 -8.99 14.83 -24.54
C GLU A 365 -8.49 14.63 -23.10
N ARG A 366 -9.06 13.69 -22.36
CA ARG A 366 -8.69 13.40 -20.97
C ARG A 366 -8.39 11.92 -20.76
N ILE A 367 -7.47 11.63 -19.84
CA ILE A 367 -7.17 10.28 -19.38
C ILE A 367 -7.32 10.18 -17.87
N SER A 368 -7.94 9.09 -17.41
CA SER A 368 -8.04 8.71 -16.02
C SER A 368 -6.82 7.91 -15.58
N ILE A 369 -6.29 8.25 -14.42
CA ILE A 369 -5.13 7.62 -13.77
C ILE A 369 -5.47 7.43 -12.28
N ARG A 370 -4.84 6.46 -11.62
CA ARG A 370 -4.93 6.30 -10.15
C ARG A 370 -3.55 6.48 -9.52
N VAL A 371 -3.49 7.25 -8.45
CA VAL A 371 -2.26 7.59 -7.72
C VAL A 371 -2.44 7.30 -6.24
N THR A 372 -1.51 6.54 -5.66
CA THR A 372 -1.41 6.33 -4.22
C THR A 372 -0.35 7.30 -3.69
N PHE A 373 -0.77 8.29 -2.89
CA PHE A 373 0.13 9.28 -2.30
C PHE A 373 0.85 8.72 -1.07
N PHE A 374 2.05 9.21 -0.75
CA PHE A 374 2.78 8.76 0.44
C PHE A 374 2.36 9.47 1.73
N ASP A 375 1.83 10.70 1.61
CA ASP A 375 1.47 11.54 2.76
C ASP A 375 -0.04 11.44 3.05
N PRO A 376 -0.44 10.90 4.22
CA PRO A 376 -1.85 10.74 4.60
C PRO A 376 -2.72 11.99 4.50
N ASP A 377 -2.14 13.14 4.82
CA ASP A 377 -2.84 14.43 4.82
C ASP A 377 -3.27 14.89 3.43
N VAL A 378 -2.63 14.38 2.38
CA VAL A 378 -2.97 14.70 0.99
C VAL A 378 -4.33 14.12 0.64
N GLU A 379 -4.64 12.89 1.04
CA GLU A 379 -5.95 12.27 0.83
C GLU A 379 -7.06 13.04 1.56
N LEU A 380 -6.80 13.49 2.79
CA LEU A 380 -7.74 14.30 3.57
C LEU A 380 -7.99 15.67 2.90
N ARG A 381 -6.94 16.35 2.41
CA ARG A 381 -7.05 17.60 1.65
C ARG A 381 -7.82 17.41 0.34
N ILE A 382 -7.60 16.30 -0.36
CA ILE A 382 -8.31 15.95 -1.60
C ILE A 382 -9.79 15.69 -1.33
N LEU A 383 -10.12 14.99 -0.25
CA LEU A 383 -11.52 14.76 0.16
C LEU A 383 -12.24 16.09 0.47
N GLN A 384 -11.56 17.03 1.13
CA GLN A 384 -12.08 18.38 1.39
C GLN A 384 -12.32 19.17 0.09
N GLU A 385 -11.47 19.01 -0.93
CA GLU A 385 -11.67 19.70 -2.22
C GLU A 385 -12.73 19.01 -3.10
N LEU A 386 -12.81 17.68 -3.09
CA LEU A 386 -13.85 16.93 -3.79
C LEU A 386 -15.27 17.32 -3.32
N ARG A 387 -15.41 17.70 -2.04
CA ARG A 387 -16.66 18.23 -1.48
C ARG A 387 -17.00 19.66 -1.94
N ARG A 388 -16.03 20.44 -2.45
CA ARG A 388 -16.29 21.80 -2.97
C ARG A 388 -16.89 21.76 -4.38
N PRO A 389 -17.83 22.66 -4.71
CA PRO A 389 -18.33 22.84 -6.06
C PRO A 389 -17.19 23.06 -7.06
N VAL A 390 -17.30 22.49 -8.27
CA VAL A 390 -16.22 22.50 -9.27
C VAL A 390 -15.76 23.92 -9.63
N HIS A 391 -16.67 24.91 -9.58
CA HIS A 391 -16.36 26.31 -9.84
C HIS A 391 -15.62 27.04 -8.70
N GLU A 392 -15.58 26.47 -7.49
CA GLU A 392 -14.82 26.98 -6.33
C GLU A 392 -13.46 26.29 -6.15
N ARG A 393 -13.15 25.28 -6.97
CA ARG A 393 -11.87 24.54 -6.95
C ARG A 393 -10.78 25.36 -7.64
N ASP A 394 -10.28 26.34 -6.90
CA ASP A 394 -9.29 27.32 -7.37
C ASP A 394 -7.84 26.82 -7.14
N GLY A 395 -7.00 26.88 -8.18
CA GLY A 395 -5.59 26.48 -8.13
C GLY A 395 -5.12 25.59 -9.28
N MET A 396 -3.93 25.91 -9.82
CA MET A 396 -3.28 25.14 -10.89
C MET A 396 -2.71 23.83 -10.35
N LYS A 397 -2.99 22.72 -11.05
CA LYS A 397 -2.52 21.37 -10.69
C LYS A 397 -1.84 20.71 -11.88
N VAL A 398 -0.60 20.30 -11.66
CA VAL A 398 0.26 19.70 -12.68
C VAL A 398 0.88 18.43 -12.12
N LEU A 399 0.87 17.36 -12.91
CA LEU A 399 1.51 16.10 -12.56
C LEU A 399 2.80 15.94 -13.38
N ILE A 400 3.91 15.77 -12.67
CA ILE A 400 5.25 15.51 -13.20
C ILE A 400 5.53 14.00 -13.07
N GLU A 401 5.92 13.37 -14.17
CA GLU A 401 6.34 11.96 -14.18
C GLU A 401 7.86 11.85 -14.03
N ALA A 402 8.33 11.07 -13.05
CA ALA A 402 9.73 10.66 -12.96
C ALA A 402 10.02 9.51 -13.93
N THR A 403 11.21 9.50 -14.52
CA THR A 403 11.67 8.42 -15.42
C THR A 403 12.05 7.11 -14.70
N VAL A 404 11.66 6.96 -13.43
CA VAL A 404 12.19 5.97 -12.49
C VAL A 404 11.08 5.10 -11.89
N MET A 405 11.27 3.78 -11.89
CA MET A 405 10.37 2.81 -11.27
C MET A 405 10.65 2.68 -9.77
N PHE A 406 10.20 3.66 -8.98
CA PHE A 406 10.42 3.73 -7.53
C PHE A 406 9.97 2.46 -6.77
N ALA A 407 8.86 1.84 -7.16
CA ALA A 407 8.38 0.60 -6.54
C ALA A 407 9.38 -0.56 -6.63
N SER A 408 10.27 -0.58 -7.63
CA SER A 408 11.31 -1.62 -7.77
C SER A 408 12.54 -1.37 -6.90
N VAL A 409 12.83 -0.11 -6.53
CA VAL A 409 14.05 0.25 -5.80
C VAL A 409 13.79 0.52 -4.32
N ARG A 410 12.59 1.02 -3.96
CA ARG A 410 12.13 1.20 -2.58
C ARG A 410 12.45 0.00 -1.65
N PRO A 411 12.25 -1.28 -2.04
CA PRO A 411 12.53 -2.41 -1.16
C PRO A 411 14.00 -2.54 -0.77
N PHE A 412 14.95 -2.16 -1.64
CA PHE A 412 16.38 -2.12 -1.26
C PHE A 412 16.67 -0.99 -0.28
N LEU A 413 16.05 0.19 -0.48
CA LEU A 413 16.19 1.32 0.44
C LEU A 413 15.55 1.04 1.82
N GLU A 414 14.57 0.15 1.89
CA GLU A 414 14.04 -0.41 3.15
C GLU A 414 15.00 -1.47 3.72
N ALA A 415 15.54 -2.37 2.90
CA ALA A 415 16.46 -3.42 3.34
C ALA A 415 17.82 -2.91 3.84
N LEU A 416 18.36 -1.83 3.27
CA LEU A 416 19.62 -1.19 3.69
C LEU A 416 19.55 -0.55 5.09
N ARG A 417 18.35 -0.37 5.66
CA ARG A 417 18.12 0.11 7.04
C ARG A 417 18.23 -1.02 8.08
N VAL A 418 18.73 -2.18 7.68
CA VAL A 418 18.96 -3.32 8.57
C VAL A 418 20.00 -2.98 9.65
N GLU A 419 19.86 -3.61 10.81
CA GLU A 419 20.83 -3.54 11.91
C GLU A 419 22.25 -3.96 11.41
N PRO A 420 23.24 -3.04 11.39
CA PRO A 420 24.54 -3.28 10.76
C PRO A 420 25.29 -4.52 11.26
N THR A 421 25.12 -4.89 12.53
CA THR A 421 25.76 -6.07 13.13
C THR A 421 25.17 -7.41 12.67
N THR A 422 24.01 -7.38 12.01
CA THR A 422 23.34 -8.57 11.44
C THR A 422 23.69 -8.82 9.97
N VAL A 423 24.38 -7.89 9.30
CA VAL A 423 24.80 -8.08 7.90
C VAL A 423 25.96 -9.08 7.84
N PRO A 424 25.84 -10.19 7.08
CA PRO A 424 26.92 -11.14 6.87
C PRO A 424 28.17 -10.48 6.25
N PHE A 425 29.33 -11.12 6.42
CA PHE A 425 30.59 -10.75 5.75
C PHE A 425 31.11 -9.32 6.00
N SER A 426 30.63 -8.64 7.05
CA SER A 426 31.07 -7.29 7.45
C SER A 426 32.58 -7.15 7.66
N LYS A 427 33.29 -8.24 7.97
CA LYS A 427 34.77 -8.28 8.01
C LYS A 427 35.45 -8.06 6.65
N TYR A 428 34.80 -8.39 5.52
CA TYR A 428 35.39 -8.28 4.17
C TYR A 428 34.82 -7.13 3.33
N ILE A 429 33.51 -6.87 3.43
CA ILE A 429 32.80 -5.94 2.53
C ILE A 429 33.09 -4.46 2.84
N VAL A 430 33.51 -4.17 4.07
CA VAL A 430 33.73 -2.80 4.55
C VAL A 430 34.97 -2.16 3.93
N HIS A 431 34.87 -0.88 3.58
CA HIS A 431 35.99 -0.05 3.08
C HIS A 431 37.23 -0.18 3.98
N ARG A 432 38.36 -0.49 3.36
CA ARG A 432 39.68 -0.65 3.99
C ARG A 432 40.78 0.02 3.14
N PRO A 433 41.95 0.34 3.72
CA PRO A 433 43.09 0.78 2.92
C PRO A 433 43.53 -0.30 1.93
N HIS A 434 44.15 0.14 0.84
CA HIS A 434 44.59 -0.77 -0.23
C HIS A 434 45.59 -1.79 0.30
N ASN A 435 45.52 -3.03 -0.24
CA ASN A 435 46.28 -4.22 0.15
C ASN A 435 45.92 -4.86 1.50
N GLU A 436 45.12 -4.26 2.39
CA GLU A 436 44.76 -4.90 3.65
C GLU A 436 43.87 -6.14 3.44
N LEU A 437 42.96 -6.10 2.46
CA LEU A 437 42.16 -7.28 2.09
C LEU A 437 43.00 -8.48 1.63
N CYS A 438 44.20 -8.24 1.09
CA CYS A 438 45.09 -9.31 0.64
C CYS A 438 45.78 -10.06 1.80
N THR A 439 45.73 -9.51 3.03
CA THR A 439 46.31 -10.15 4.23
C THR A 439 45.28 -10.85 5.11
N ILE A 440 43.98 -10.65 4.84
CA ILE A 440 42.88 -11.23 5.61
C ILE A 440 42.52 -12.61 5.02
N PRO A 441 42.71 -13.73 5.74
CA PRO A 441 42.23 -15.02 5.27
C PRO A 441 40.70 -15.04 5.25
N ILE A 442 40.13 -15.61 4.19
CA ILE A 442 38.69 -15.84 4.09
C ILE A 442 38.35 -17.17 4.75
N ASP A 443 37.53 -17.15 5.80
CA ASP A 443 37.10 -18.34 6.53
C ASP A 443 36.24 -19.28 5.64
N PRO A 444 36.23 -20.58 5.95
CA PRO A 444 35.25 -21.53 5.41
C PRO A 444 33.79 -21.19 5.75
N PRO A 445 32.81 -21.56 4.90
CA PRO A 445 31.40 -21.44 5.21
C PRO A 445 31.04 -22.05 6.57
N ALA A 446 30.16 -21.42 7.34
CA ALA A 446 29.89 -21.85 8.72
C ALA A 446 29.30 -23.27 8.81
N TYR A 447 28.46 -23.69 7.84
CA TYR A 447 27.94 -25.05 7.76
C TYR A 447 29.03 -26.09 7.45
N ALA A 448 30.05 -25.71 6.66
CA ALA A 448 31.14 -26.59 6.25
C ALA A 448 32.21 -26.80 7.33
N ARG A 449 32.09 -26.10 8.48
CA ARG A 449 32.97 -26.24 9.65
C ARG A 449 32.50 -27.30 10.65
N ALA A 450 31.34 -27.94 10.46
CA ALA A 450 30.82 -28.93 11.40
C ALA A 450 31.78 -30.16 11.50
N PRO A 451 31.94 -30.78 12.69
CA PRO A 451 33.05 -31.71 12.97
C PRO A 451 33.04 -33.02 12.18
N ASP A 452 31.94 -33.37 11.50
CA ASP A 452 31.83 -34.56 10.64
C ASP A 452 31.45 -34.21 9.18
N PHE A 453 31.51 -32.93 8.79
CA PHE A 453 31.13 -32.47 7.45
C PHE A 453 32.30 -32.53 6.47
N ALA A 454 32.09 -33.22 5.35
CA ALA A 454 32.98 -33.22 4.20
C ALA A 454 32.13 -33.22 2.92
N PHE A 455 32.52 -32.45 1.91
CA PHE A 455 31.83 -32.44 0.62
C PHE A 455 32.17 -33.71 -0.18
N GLU A 456 31.15 -34.42 -0.63
CA GLU A 456 31.24 -35.47 -1.62
C GLU A 456 31.32 -34.86 -3.03
N LEU A 457 32.38 -35.22 -3.78
CA LEU A 457 32.73 -34.64 -5.08
C LEU A 457 32.57 -35.62 -6.26
N ALA A 458 32.20 -36.88 -6.02
CA ALA A 458 32.03 -37.90 -7.07
C ALA A 458 31.14 -37.42 -8.25
N SER A 459 30.16 -36.55 -8.00
CA SER A 459 29.26 -35.99 -9.02
C SER A 459 29.93 -35.12 -10.10
N LEU A 460 31.19 -34.72 -9.92
CA LEU A 460 31.99 -33.93 -10.87
C LEU A 460 32.81 -34.79 -11.85
N PHE A 461 32.85 -36.11 -11.66
CA PHE A 461 33.57 -37.03 -12.53
C PHE A 461 32.64 -37.59 -13.61
N SER A 462 33.20 -38.03 -14.74
CA SER A 462 32.46 -38.80 -15.74
C SER A 462 32.12 -40.19 -15.19
N PRO A 463 30.99 -40.82 -15.59
CA PRO A 463 30.66 -42.19 -15.18
C PRO A 463 31.76 -43.22 -15.53
N GLU A 464 32.53 -42.93 -16.56
CA GLU A 464 33.68 -43.70 -17.07
C GLU A 464 34.92 -43.65 -16.16
N ALA A 465 34.97 -42.75 -15.17
CA ALA A 465 36.16 -42.52 -14.34
C ALA A 465 36.25 -43.42 -13.09
N GLU A 466 35.21 -44.22 -12.83
CA GLU A 466 35.08 -45.20 -11.72
C GLU A 466 35.40 -44.61 -10.32
N VAL A 467 35.03 -43.34 -10.08
CA VAL A 467 35.16 -42.68 -8.77
C VAL A 467 33.86 -42.81 -7.98
N GLU A 468 33.79 -43.79 -7.06
CA GLU A 468 32.59 -44.01 -6.23
C GLU A 468 32.42 -42.99 -5.09
N SER A 469 33.52 -42.47 -4.53
CA SER A 469 33.49 -41.40 -3.52
C SER A 469 34.79 -40.59 -3.52
N MET A 470 34.69 -39.28 -3.32
CA MET A 470 35.83 -38.37 -3.19
C MET A 470 35.46 -37.24 -2.21
N LYS A 471 36.02 -37.29 -0.99
CA LYS A 471 35.68 -36.37 0.10
C LYS A 471 36.65 -35.20 0.21
N LEU A 472 36.10 -33.99 0.33
CA LEU A 472 36.83 -32.76 0.66
C LEU A 472 36.42 -32.27 2.05
N SER A 473 37.35 -32.36 3.00
CA SER A 473 37.20 -31.87 4.38
C SER A 473 37.83 -30.48 4.48
N VAL A 474 37.02 -29.43 4.66
CA VAL A 474 37.53 -28.03 4.61
C VAL A 474 38.48 -27.70 5.78
N SER A 475 38.35 -28.42 6.89
CA SER A 475 39.24 -28.29 8.06
C SER A 475 40.64 -28.89 7.85
N ASP A 476 40.86 -29.66 6.77
CA ASP A 476 42.13 -30.33 6.47
C ASP A 476 42.77 -29.78 5.17
N PRO A 477 43.89 -29.04 5.26
CA PRO A 477 44.60 -28.53 4.10
C PRO A 477 45.10 -29.63 3.13
N GLU A 478 45.41 -30.84 3.62
CA GLU A 478 45.87 -31.94 2.77
C GLU A 478 44.71 -32.49 1.92
N SER A 479 43.54 -32.76 2.53
CA SER A 479 42.31 -33.10 1.82
C SER A 479 41.96 -32.09 0.73
N VAL A 480 42.05 -30.78 1.02
CA VAL A 480 41.81 -29.71 0.03
C VAL A 480 42.81 -29.75 -1.13
N ALA A 481 44.10 -30.00 -0.85
CA ALA A 481 45.14 -30.07 -1.87
C ALA A 481 44.97 -31.31 -2.78
N VAL A 482 44.67 -32.48 -2.20
CA VAL A 482 44.43 -33.73 -2.94
C VAL A 482 43.17 -33.62 -3.80
N ALA A 483 42.07 -33.07 -3.25
CA ALA A 483 40.83 -32.87 -4.00
C ALA A 483 41.02 -31.94 -5.21
N ARG A 484 41.78 -30.85 -5.07
CA ARG A 484 42.11 -29.94 -6.17
C ARG A 484 42.89 -30.63 -7.29
N GLU A 485 43.87 -31.45 -6.93
CA GLU A 485 44.74 -32.11 -7.91
C GLU A 485 44.02 -33.25 -8.66
N GLU A 486 43.19 -34.04 -7.97
CA GLU A 486 42.36 -35.06 -8.63
C GLU A 486 41.29 -34.43 -9.54
N LEU A 487 40.64 -33.34 -9.11
CA LEU A 487 39.66 -32.64 -9.96
C LEU A 487 40.31 -32.10 -11.24
N ARG A 488 41.49 -31.47 -11.16
CA ARG A 488 42.23 -30.96 -12.33
C ARG A 488 42.64 -32.06 -13.33
N LYS A 489 42.83 -33.29 -12.86
CA LYS A 489 43.33 -34.41 -13.68
C LYS A 489 42.26 -35.33 -14.25
N ARG A 490 41.17 -35.55 -13.50
CA ARG A 490 40.21 -36.63 -13.76
C ARG A 490 38.74 -36.20 -13.79
N SER A 491 38.40 -34.98 -13.36
CA SER A 491 37.03 -34.47 -13.48
C SER A 491 36.71 -34.05 -14.93
N ARG A 492 35.45 -33.72 -15.19
CA ARG A 492 35.01 -33.15 -16.48
C ARG A 492 35.28 -31.65 -16.64
N LEU A 493 35.86 -31.02 -15.62
CA LEU A 493 36.09 -29.58 -15.54
C LEU A 493 37.47 -29.24 -16.12
N ASP A 494 37.61 -28.04 -16.69
CA ASP A 494 38.96 -27.54 -16.98
C ASP A 494 39.72 -27.17 -15.67
N PRO A 495 41.06 -27.07 -15.68
CA PRO A 495 41.83 -26.81 -14.47
C PRO A 495 41.45 -25.52 -13.72
N SER A 496 40.99 -24.49 -14.42
CA SER A 496 40.56 -23.22 -13.82
C SER A 496 39.17 -23.31 -13.20
N GLN A 497 38.27 -24.09 -13.81
CA GLN A 497 36.96 -24.43 -13.25
C GLN A 497 37.09 -25.31 -12.00
N ALA A 498 37.97 -26.31 -12.03
CA ALA A 498 38.30 -27.14 -10.88
C ALA A 498 38.84 -26.28 -9.71
N ASP A 499 39.76 -25.34 -10.01
CA ASP A 499 40.27 -24.40 -9.01
C ASP A 499 39.18 -23.49 -8.44
N ALA A 500 38.28 -22.97 -9.29
CA ALA A 500 37.17 -22.11 -8.88
C ALA A 500 36.16 -22.84 -7.98
N ILE A 501 35.86 -24.12 -8.25
CA ILE A 501 34.97 -24.93 -7.39
C ILE A 501 35.61 -25.20 -6.03
N VAL A 502 36.88 -25.62 -5.97
CA VAL A 502 37.56 -25.85 -4.68
C VAL A 502 37.66 -24.55 -3.88
N ASP A 503 37.98 -23.43 -4.54
CA ASP A 503 38.02 -22.11 -3.92
C ASP A 503 36.64 -21.66 -3.40
N ALA A 504 35.56 -21.96 -4.12
CA ALA A 504 34.21 -21.67 -3.68
C ALA A 504 33.79 -22.53 -2.48
N LEU A 505 34.03 -23.84 -2.50
CA LEU A 505 33.67 -24.76 -1.41
C LEU A 505 34.45 -24.47 -0.11
N THR A 506 35.66 -23.92 -0.21
CA THR A 506 36.54 -23.67 0.93
C THR A 506 36.45 -22.26 1.51
N ARG A 507 35.70 -21.34 0.89
CA ARG A 507 35.60 -19.92 1.30
C ARG A 507 34.14 -19.46 1.42
N GLU A 508 33.84 -18.70 2.45
CA GLU A 508 32.51 -18.13 2.67
C GLU A 508 32.19 -16.91 1.78
N LEU A 509 33.20 -16.35 1.10
CA LEU A 509 33.04 -15.29 0.10
C LEU A 509 33.92 -15.61 -1.12
N VAL A 510 33.33 -15.67 -2.32
CA VAL A 510 34.04 -15.97 -3.56
C VAL A 510 33.51 -15.15 -4.74
N LEU A 511 34.42 -14.72 -5.62
CA LEU A 511 34.11 -14.09 -6.92
C LEU A 511 34.70 -14.96 -8.04
N ILE A 512 33.83 -15.53 -8.87
CA ILE A 512 34.18 -16.29 -10.07
C ILE A 512 34.08 -15.34 -11.26
N GLN A 513 35.24 -14.92 -11.76
CA GLN A 513 35.39 -14.02 -12.90
C GLN A 513 36.15 -14.69 -14.05
N GLY A 514 35.94 -14.19 -15.27
CA GLY A 514 36.64 -14.66 -16.46
C GLY A 514 36.02 -14.09 -17.74
N PRO A 515 36.74 -14.05 -18.87
CA PRO A 515 36.23 -13.58 -20.16
C PRO A 515 34.92 -14.23 -20.63
N PRO A 516 34.22 -13.65 -21.63
CA PRO A 516 33.10 -14.34 -22.29
C PRO A 516 33.54 -15.69 -22.88
N GLY A 517 32.70 -16.71 -22.76
CA GLY A 517 32.96 -18.06 -23.28
C GLY A 517 33.71 -19.02 -22.34
N THR A 518 34.26 -18.57 -21.20
CA THR A 518 35.06 -19.42 -20.29
C THR A 518 34.25 -20.35 -19.38
N GLY A 519 32.97 -20.63 -19.68
CA GLY A 519 32.16 -21.56 -18.89
C GLY A 519 31.80 -21.09 -17.47
N LYS A 520 31.74 -19.78 -17.20
CA LYS A 520 31.36 -19.23 -15.87
C LYS A 520 30.06 -19.83 -15.31
N SER A 521 28.96 -19.75 -16.06
CA SER A 521 27.66 -20.30 -15.64
C SER A 521 27.68 -21.83 -15.56
N TYR A 522 28.45 -22.52 -16.41
CA TYR A 522 28.68 -23.97 -16.31
C TYR A 522 29.36 -24.33 -14.97
N THR A 523 30.39 -23.58 -14.59
CA THR A 523 31.06 -23.70 -13.28
C THR A 523 30.08 -23.48 -12.12
N GLY A 524 29.16 -22.52 -12.26
CA GLY A 524 28.09 -22.26 -11.29
C GLY A 524 27.11 -23.42 -11.16
N VAL A 525 26.67 -24.02 -12.27
CA VAL A 525 25.79 -25.21 -12.29
C VAL A 525 26.47 -26.42 -11.65
N GLU A 526 27.75 -26.64 -11.93
CA GLU A 526 28.53 -27.73 -11.35
C GLU A 526 28.82 -27.52 -9.85
N LEU A 527 29.02 -26.29 -9.41
CA LEU A 527 29.09 -25.94 -7.98
C LEU A 527 27.75 -26.19 -7.27
N LEU A 528 26.62 -25.80 -7.88
CA LEU A 528 25.28 -26.08 -7.35
C LEU A 528 25.03 -27.59 -7.21
N ARG A 529 25.52 -28.40 -8.15
CA ARG A 529 25.42 -29.87 -8.08
C ARG A 529 26.07 -30.41 -6.81
N VAL A 530 27.29 -29.97 -6.48
CA VAL A 530 27.99 -30.38 -5.25
C VAL A 530 27.27 -29.87 -4.00
N LEU A 531 26.87 -28.60 -3.98
CA LEU A 531 26.22 -27.98 -2.82
C LEU A 531 24.88 -28.66 -2.48
N LEU A 532 24.09 -29.03 -3.49
CA LEU A 532 22.82 -29.73 -3.29
C LEU A 532 22.99 -31.21 -2.95
N ALA A 533 23.97 -31.90 -3.54
CA ALA A 533 24.29 -33.29 -3.20
C ALA A 533 24.77 -33.47 -1.73
N ASN A 534 25.15 -32.39 -1.06
CA ASN A 534 25.65 -32.37 0.32
C ASN A 534 24.72 -31.60 1.29
N ASP A 535 23.42 -31.48 0.97
CA ASP A 535 22.37 -30.86 1.82
C ASP A 535 22.70 -29.42 2.32
N ALA A 536 23.51 -28.67 1.56
CA ALA A 536 23.94 -27.33 1.94
C ALA A 536 22.85 -26.24 1.71
N GLY A 537 21.68 -26.62 1.19
CA GLY A 537 20.55 -25.72 0.93
C GLY A 537 19.75 -25.27 2.17
N PRO A 538 18.70 -24.44 1.99
CA PRO A 538 18.23 -23.92 0.71
C PRO A 538 19.16 -22.83 0.15
N ILE A 539 19.25 -22.79 -1.19
CA ILE A 539 20.11 -21.86 -1.95
C ILE A 539 19.25 -20.73 -2.52
N LEU A 540 19.64 -19.48 -2.26
CA LEU A 540 19.06 -18.29 -2.89
C LEU A 540 19.88 -17.93 -4.14
N MET A 541 19.26 -18.02 -5.31
CA MET A 541 19.84 -17.60 -6.59
C MET A 541 19.23 -16.25 -7.00
N ILE A 542 20.08 -15.24 -7.17
CA ILE A 542 19.68 -13.93 -7.69
C ILE A 542 20.38 -13.56 -8.99
N ALA A 543 19.68 -12.82 -9.85
CA ALA A 543 20.23 -12.21 -11.06
C ALA A 543 19.68 -10.79 -11.28
N PHE A 544 20.34 -9.98 -12.09
CA PHE A 544 19.81 -8.66 -12.46
C PHE A 544 18.58 -8.78 -13.39
N THR A 545 18.64 -9.66 -14.38
CA THR A 545 17.59 -9.83 -15.39
C THR A 545 16.81 -11.13 -15.21
N ASN A 546 15.52 -11.13 -15.59
CA ASN A 546 14.72 -12.36 -15.66
C ASN A 546 15.35 -13.38 -16.63
N HIS A 547 15.99 -12.93 -17.71
CA HIS A 547 16.56 -13.82 -18.71
C HIS A 547 17.77 -14.60 -18.18
N ALA A 548 18.69 -13.92 -17.47
CA ALA A 548 19.83 -14.58 -16.84
C ALA A 548 19.39 -15.57 -15.75
N LEU A 549 18.39 -15.21 -14.94
CA LEU A 549 17.78 -16.11 -13.98
C LEU A 549 17.19 -17.35 -14.65
N ASP A 550 16.31 -17.16 -15.64
CA ASP A 550 15.61 -18.24 -16.33
C ASP A 550 16.61 -19.17 -17.04
N HIS A 551 17.66 -18.62 -17.67
CA HIS A 551 18.74 -19.40 -18.28
C HIS A 551 19.50 -20.27 -17.26
N MET A 552 19.82 -19.72 -16.09
CA MET A 552 20.54 -20.47 -15.05
C MET A 552 19.65 -21.57 -14.44
N LEU A 553 18.38 -21.27 -14.15
CA LEU A 553 17.41 -22.27 -13.67
C LEU A 553 17.15 -23.39 -14.71
N CYS A 554 17.03 -23.04 -16.00
CA CYS A 554 16.94 -24.03 -17.08
C CYS A 554 18.19 -24.91 -17.12
N SER A 555 19.39 -24.33 -16.99
CA SER A 555 20.64 -25.10 -16.96
C SER A 555 20.68 -26.10 -15.80
N VAL A 556 20.11 -25.77 -14.63
CA VAL A 556 19.97 -26.71 -13.49
C VAL A 556 18.99 -27.85 -13.78
N LEU A 557 17.85 -27.55 -14.43
CA LEU A 557 16.85 -28.54 -14.84
C LEU A 557 17.39 -29.48 -15.93
N ASP A 558 18.04 -28.93 -16.96
CA ASP A 558 18.64 -29.66 -18.07
C ASP A 558 19.79 -30.56 -17.56
N ALA A 559 20.55 -30.08 -16.57
CA ALA A 559 21.56 -30.83 -15.83
C ALA A 559 20.99 -31.90 -14.86
N SER A 560 19.66 -32.00 -14.74
CA SER A 560 18.91 -32.93 -13.89
C SER A 560 19.34 -32.93 -12.41
N ILE A 561 19.70 -31.76 -11.87
CA ILE A 561 20.24 -31.65 -10.49
C ILE A 561 19.10 -31.73 -9.45
N THR A 562 18.03 -30.97 -9.62
CA THR A 562 16.84 -31.01 -8.76
C THR A 562 15.61 -30.53 -9.53
N GLN A 563 14.43 -30.94 -9.05
CA GLN A 563 13.11 -30.45 -9.48
C GLN A 563 12.44 -29.61 -8.37
N LYS A 564 13.05 -29.46 -7.19
CA LYS A 564 12.52 -28.66 -6.07
C LYS A 564 12.97 -27.20 -6.19
N ILE A 565 12.62 -26.59 -7.31
CA ILE A 565 12.93 -25.19 -7.61
C ILE A 565 11.66 -24.36 -7.38
N VAL A 566 11.78 -23.18 -6.78
CA VAL A 566 10.72 -22.17 -6.81
C VAL A 566 11.26 -20.85 -7.31
N ARG A 567 10.54 -20.26 -8.27
CA ARG A 567 10.83 -18.97 -8.87
C ARG A 567 9.90 -17.89 -8.31
N LEU A 568 10.49 -16.80 -7.84
CA LEU A 568 9.75 -15.63 -7.36
C LEU A 568 9.74 -14.55 -8.44
N GLY A 569 8.58 -14.27 -9.04
CA GLY A 569 8.40 -13.18 -10.00
C GLY A 569 7.38 -13.49 -11.09
N SER A 570 6.50 -12.53 -11.37
CA SER A 570 5.25 -12.71 -12.14
C SER A 570 5.37 -12.91 -13.66
N ARG A 571 6.58 -13.01 -14.22
CA ARG A 571 6.82 -13.21 -15.66
C ARG A 571 8.05 -14.06 -15.90
N SER A 572 7.89 -15.21 -16.56
CA SER A 572 8.98 -15.96 -17.21
C SER A 572 8.72 -16.00 -18.72
N ALA A 573 9.79 -16.06 -19.51
CA ALA A 573 9.68 -16.29 -20.95
C ALA A 573 9.76 -17.78 -21.33
N ASP A 574 10.31 -18.63 -20.45
CA ASP A 574 10.38 -20.08 -20.64
C ASP A 574 9.19 -20.74 -19.92
N GLU A 575 8.33 -21.44 -20.68
CA GLU A 575 7.16 -22.15 -20.16
C GLU A 575 7.51 -23.27 -19.16
N ARG A 576 8.71 -23.85 -19.26
CA ARG A 576 9.18 -24.87 -18.30
C ARG A 576 9.37 -24.25 -16.93
N ILE A 577 9.95 -23.05 -16.90
CA ILE A 577 10.24 -22.27 -15.69
C ILE A 577 8.98 -21.64 -15.10
N ALA A 578 8.02 -21.24 -15.93
CA ALA A 578 6.73 -20.71 -15.48
C ALA A 578 5.99 -21.67 -14.51
N LYS A 579 6.10 -22.99 -14.73
CA LYS A 579 5.50 -24.03 -13.86
C LYS A 579 6.07 -24.06 -12.44
N PHE A 580 7.29 -23.57 -12.26
CA PHE A 580 7.97 -23.44 -10.96
C PHE A 580 7.73 -22.07 -10.31
N SER A 581 6.83 -21.24 -10.84
CA SER A 581 6.47 -19.96 -10.21
C SER A 581 5.80 -20.18 -8.85
N ILE A 582 6.02 -19.26 -7.92
CA ILE A 582 5.33 -19.30 -6.62
C ILE A 582 3.82 -19.16 -6.78
N GLU A 583 3.34 -18.44 -7.79
CA GLU A 583 1.92 -18.32 -8.11
C GLU A 583 1.30 -19.68 -8.50
N THR A 584 1.94 -20.45 -9.39
CA THR A 584 1.49 -21.82 -9.73
C THR A 584 1.62 -22.77 -8.53
N ALA A 585 2.63 -22.59 -7.68
CA ALA A 585 2.74 -23.36 -6.43
C ALA A 585 1.64 -23.00 -5.41
N GLU A 586 1.22 -21.73 -5.35
CA GLU A 586 0.06 -21.26 -4.58
C GLU A 586 -1.23 -21.89 -5.12
N GLU A 587 -1.47 -21.90 -6.44
CA GLU A 587 -2.65 -22.54 -7.08
C GLU A 587 -2.71 -24.06 -6.84
N LEU A 588 -1.57 -24.76 -6.98
CA LEU A 588 -1.50 -26.20 -6.72
C LEU A 588 -1.71 -26.55 -5.24
N ALA A 589 -1.30 -25.67 -4.32
CA ALA A 589 -1.47 -25.84 -2.88
C ALA A 589 -2.79 -25.28 -2.33
N GLY A 590 -3.47 -24.39 -3.05
CA GLY A 590 -4.78 -23.81 -2.71
C GLY A 590 -5.94 -24.82 -2.68
N LYS A 591 -5.66 -26.10 -2.93
CA LYS A 591 -6.58 -27.23 -2.69
C LYS A 591 -6.39 -27.85 -1.30
N SER A 592 -5.85 -27.08 -0.34
CA SER A 592 -5.39 -27.56 0.97
C SER A 592 -5.98 -26.74 2.13
N ARG A 593 -6.05 -27.36 3.30
CA ARG A 593 -6.72 -26.88 4.54
C ARG A 593 -6.29 -25.49 5.08
N LEU A 594 -5.37 -24.78 4.45
CA LEU A 594 -4.87 -23.47 4.88
C LEU A 594 -5.89 -22.33 4.65
N ASP A 595 -6.88 -22.53 3.76
CA ASP A 595 -7.80 -21.46 3.34
C ASP A 595 -8.66 -20.90 4.47
N ARG A 596 -9.14 -21.72 5.43
CA ARG A 596 -10.19 -21.27 6.36
C ARG A 596 -9.78 -20.09 7.25
N ALA A 597 -8.50 -19.94 7.59
CA ALA A 597 -7.99 -18.78 8.32
C ALA A 597 -7.66 -17.60 7.37
N PHE A 598 -7.13 -17.90 6.17
CA PHE A 598 -6.75 -16.89 5.18
C PHE A 598 -7.98 -16.20 4.55
N ALA A 599 -9.02 -16.97 4.23
CA ALA A 599 -10.31 -16.51 3.75
C ALA A 599 -10.98 -15.55 4.75
N GLY A 600 -10.81 -15.78 6.06
CA GLY A 600 -11.29 -14.86 7.11
C GLY A 600 -10.65 -13.47 6.99
N HIS A 601 -9.33 -13.39 6.80
CA HIS A 601 -8.63 -12.11 6.59
C HIS A 601 -8.95 -11.46 5.25
N HIS A 602 -9.15 -12.26 4.19
CA HIS A 602 -9.57 -11.76 2.88
C HIS A 602 -10.99 -11.19 2.90
N TRP A 603 -11.91 -11.85 3.61
CA TRP A 603 -13.28 -11.40 3.81
C TRP A 603 -13.34 -10.14 4.68
N GLU A 604 -12.57 -10.08 5.77
CA GLU A 604 -12.43 -8.87 6.60
C GLU A 604 -11.94 -7.68 5.77
N LEU A 605 -10.91 -7.87 4.93
CA LEU A 605 -10.42 -6.82 4.04
C LEU A 605 -11.51 -6.35 3.06
N LYS A 606 -12.19 -7.28 2.37
CA LYS A 606 -13.31 -6.96 1.46
C LYS A 606 -14.43 -6.20 2.16
N GLN A 607 -14.81 -6.58 3.38
CA GLN A 607 -15.83 -5.89 4.16
C GLN A 607 -15.43 -4.44 4.43
N VAL A 608 -14.15 -4.19 4.75
CA VAL A 608 -13.65 -2.82 4.98
C VAL A 608 -13.54 -2.03 3.68
N GLU A 609 -13.17 -2.66 2.56
CA GLU A 609 -13.19 -2.02 1.23
C GLU A 609 -14.62 -1.59 0.84
N GLU A 610 -15.62 -2.40 1.18
CA GLU A 610 -17.05 -2.12 0.98
C GLU A 610 -17.54 -0.95 1.85
N GLU A 611 -17.29 -1.00 3.17
CA GLU A 611 -17.58 0.09 4.11
C GLU A 611 -16.96 1.41 3.63
N PHE A 612 -15.71 1.36 3.14
CA PHE A 612 -15.00 2.54 2.64
C PHE A 612 -15.63 3.09 1.34
N ARG A 613 -16.04 2.21 0.41
CA ARG A 613 -16.71 2.63 -0.83
C ARG A 613 -18.04 3.33 -0.54
N THR A 614 -18.83 2.81 0.39
CA THR A 614 -20.10 3.41 0.80
C THR A 614 -19.87 4.79 1.43
N LEU A 615 -18.95 4.91 2.40
CA LEU A 615 -18.58 6.20 2.98
C LEU A 615 -18.12 7.21 1.93
N MET A 616 -17.35 6.77 0.92
CA MET A 616 -16.88 7.66 -0.14
C MET A 616 -18.00 8.15 -1.06
N GLN A 617 -19.02 7.32 -1.34
CA GLN A 617 -20.23 7.75 -2.05
C GLN A 617 -21.02 8.78 -1.22
N ASP A 618 -21.20 8.53 0.08
CA ASP A 618 -21.87 9.48 0.99
C ASP A 618 -21.10 10.79 1.16
N CYS A 619 -19.77 10.74 1.14
CA CYS A 619 -18.91 11.93 1.17
C CYS A 619 -19.03 12.81 -0.07
N LEU A 620 -19.53 12.28 -1.20
CA LEU A 620 -19.74 13.02 -2.45
C LEU A 620 -21.19 13.52 -2.62
N LYS A 621 -22.13 13.11 -1.75
CA LYS A 621 -23.49 13.67 -1.71
C LYS A 621 -23.44 15.14 -1.27
N ILE A 622 -23.83 16.05 -2.18
CA ILE A 622 -23.89 17.50 -1.94
C ILE A 622 -25.18 17.92 -1.22
N SER A 623 -26.26 17.14 -1.37
CA SER A 623 -27.52 17.32 -0.65
C SER A 623 -27.42 16.80 0.78
N VAL A 624 -28.09 17.50 1.70
CA VAL A 624 -28.39 17.03 3.05
C VAL A 624 -29.80 16.45 3.00
N ASP A 625 -29.98 15.19 3.37
CA ASP A 625 -31.30 14.54 3.39
C ASP A 625 -32.05 14.98 4.65
N THR A 626 -33.38 15.18 4.58
CA THR A 626 -34.18 15.79 5.68
C THR A 626 -34.08 15.03 7.00
N GLU A 627 -33.89 13.71 6.95
CA GLU A 627 -33.66 12.88 8.14
C GLU A 627 -32.45 13.39 8.96
N ASN A 628 -31.32 13.69 8.32
CA ASN A 628 -30.15 14.27 9.01
C ASN A 628 -30.43 15.66 9.60
N ILE A 629 -31.36 16.42 9.00
CA ILE A 629 -31.77 17.73 9.51
C ILE A 629 -32.62 17.53 10.78
N LEU A 630 -33.55 16.56 10.77
CA LEU A 630 -34.38 16.24 11.92
C LEU A 630 -33.56 15.68 13.09
N GLU A 631 -32.61 14.78 12.84
CA GLU A 631 -31.66 14.28 13.87
C GLU A 631 -30.84 15.42 14.50
N TYR A 632 -30.41 16.41 13.70
CA TYR A 632 -29.71 17.58 14.21
C TYR A 632 -30.63 18.50 15.03
N ILE A 633 -31.87 18.75 14.59
CA ILE A 633 -32.84 19.55 15.34
C ILE A 633 -33.18 18.86 16.68
N GLU A 634 -33.29 17.53 16.73
CA GLU A 634 -33.49 16.78 17.99
C GLU A 634 -32.40 17.07 19.02
N VAL A 635 -31.14 17.10 18.60
CA VAL A 635 -29.98 17.28 19.48
C VAL A 635 -29.70 18.76 19.80
N ALA A 636 -29.83 19.66 18.81
CA ALA A 636 -29.44 21.07 18.94
C ALA A 636 -30.59 22.01 19.31
N LEU A 637 -31.82 21.69 18.92
CA LEU A 637 -33.02 22.53 19.06
C LEU A 637 -34.23 21.69 19.52
N PRO A 638 -34.17 21.04 20.69
CA PRO A 638 -35.19 20.08 21.13
C PRO A 638 -36.60 20.69 21.24
N ILE A 639 -36.72 22.00 21.48
CA ILE A 639 -38.00 22.72 21.50
C ILE A 639 -38.61 22.77 20.08
N HIS A 640 -37.81 23.08 19.06
CA HIS A 640 -38.28 23.09 17.67
C HIS A 640 -38.56 21.69 17.14
N PHE A 641 -37.81 20.68 17.60
CA PHE A 641 -38.10 19.27 17.31
C PHE A 641 -39.48 18.86 17.84
N GLN A 642 -39.76 19.23 19.10
CA GLN A 642 -41.05 18.96 19.73
C GLN A 642 -42.21 19.65 18.99
N ASP A 643 -42.05 20.90 18.56
CA ASP A 643 -43.04 21.64 17.73
C ASP A 643 -43.28 21.01 16.35
N ILE A 644 -42.30 20.31 15.78
CA ILE A 644 -42.41 19.61 14.48
C ILE A 644 -43.12 18.26 14.67
N ILE A 645 -42.88 17.56 15.77
CA ILE A 645 -43.53 16.28 16.11
C ILE A 645 -44.98 16.49 16.56
N ASP A 646 -45.24 17.51 17.36
CA ASP A 646 -46.56 17.86 17.88
C ASP A 646 -47.03 19.24 17.35
N PRO A 647 -47.32 19.36 16.04
CA PRO A 647 -47.78 20.60 15.46
C PRO A 647 -49.20 20.94 15.95
N PRO A 648 -49.56 22.23 16.05
CA PRO A 648 -50.90 22.67 16.47
C PRO A 648 -52.02 21.89 15.78
N GLU A 649 -53.05 21.47 16.53
CA GLU A 649 -54.04 20.47 16.06
C GLU A 649 -54.69 20.80 14.72
N TRP A 650 -54.94 22.09 14.44
CA TRP A 650 -55.50 22.55 13.17
C TRP A 650 -54.54 22.33 11.98
N ILE A 651 -53.23 22.49 12.20
CA ILE A 651 -52.17 22.19 11.21
C ILE A 651 -52.04 20.68 11.04
N ASN A 652 -52.08 19.92 12.13
CA ASN A 652 -52.04 18.47 12.12
C ASN A 652 -53.22 17.88 11.30
N LEU A 653 -54.42 18.45 11.46
CA LEU A 653 -55.60 18.11 10.65
C LEU A 653 -55.39 18.45 9.16
N LEU A 654 -54.96 19.67 8.83
CA LEU A 654 -54.71 20.08 7.44
C LEU A 654 -53.65 19.21 6.75
N TYR A 655 -52.55 18.89 7.44
CA TYR A 655 -51.50 17.98 6.96
C TYR A 655 -52.07 16.59 6.70
N LYS A 656 -52.77 15.98 7.67
CA LYS A 656 -53.44 14.66 7.52
C LYS A 656 -54.40 14.65 6.33
N THR A 657 -55.29 15.65 6.21
CA THR A 657 -56.25 15.75 5.10
C THR A 657 -55.56 15.91 3.74
N SER A 658 -54.43 16.61 3.67
CA SER A 658 -53.63 16.72 2.43
C SER A 658 -52.99 15.38 2.04
N LYS A 659 -52.52 14.60 3.02
CA LYS A 659 -51.88 13.29 2.85
C LYS A 659 -52.87 12.20 2.42
N THR A 660 -54.06 12.13 3.02
CA THR A 660 -55.06 11.10 2.67
C THR A 660 -55.57 11.22 1.23
N ARG A 661 -55.59 12.44 0.65
CA ARG A 661 -55.98 12.66 -0.75
C ARG A 661 -54.86 12.32 -1.76
N SER A 662 -53.59 12.32 -1.35
CA SER A 662 -52.46 12.01 -2.24
C SER A 662 -52.32 10.53 -2.59
N ASN A 663 -52.81 9.63 -1.74
CA ASN A 663 -52.66 8.17 -1.92
C ASN A 663 -53.83 7.51 -2.70
N GLY A 664 -54.73 8.32 -3.28
CA GLY A 664 -55.99 7.85 -3.88
C GLY A 664 -56.02 7.79 -5.41
N GLU A 665 -55.09 8.42 -6.13
CA GLU A 665 -54.99 8.41 -7.59
C GLU A 665 -53.60 7.95 -8.04
N GLY A 666 -53.52 7.31 -9.21
CA GLY A 666 -52.30 6.67 -9.72
C GLY A 666 -51.12 7.64 -9.91
N ASP A 667 -49.98 7.27 -9.35
CA ASP A 667 -48.82 8.14 -9.11
C ASP A 667 -48.12 8.60 -10.41
N TRP A 668 -48.24 9.89 -10.75
CA TRP A 668 -47.47 10.54 -11.82
C TRP A 668 -46.39 11.45 -11.22
N LYS A 669 -45.21 10.89 -10.99
CA LYS A 669 -44.03 11.63 -10.51
C LYS A 669 -43.56 12.69 -11.51
N ARG A 670 -43.40 13.93 -11.03
CA ARG A 670 -42.86 15.04 -11.84
C ARG A 670 -41.33 15.01 -11.79
N VAL A 671 -40.71 14.56 -12.88
CA VAL A 671 -39.25 14.49 -12.99
C VAL A 671 -38.67 15.87 -13.33
N GLY A 672 -37.87 16.43 -12.42
CA GLY A 672 -37.15 17.68 -12.63
C GLY A 672 -36.04 17.55 -13.68
N LYS A 673 -35.57 18.68 -14.21
CA LYS A 673 -34.52 18.74 -15.25
C LYS A 673 -33.15 18.32 -14.67
N GLY A 674 -32.93 17.01 -14.58
CA GLY A 674 -31.78 16.39 -13.91
C GLY A 674 -32.03 14.97 -13.40
N GLY A 675 -33.25 14.43 -13.51
CA GLY A 675 -33.53 13.02 -13.17
C GLY A 675 -33.62 12.72 -11.67
N ARG A 676 -33.71 13.76 -10.83
CA ARG A 676 -34.14 13.60 -9.44
C ARG A 676 -35.67 13.50 -9.39
N ASP A 677 -36.15 12.54 -8.60
CA ASP A 677 -37.50 12.60 -8.03
C ASP A 677 -37.54 13.82 -7.10
N GLU A 678 -38.37 14.82 -7.43
CA GLU A 678 -38.80 15.83 -6.47
C GLU A 678 -39.92 15.26 -5.58
N SER A 679 -39.63 14.14 -4.90
CA SER A 679 -40.38 13.74 -3.71
C SER A 679 -39.99 14.66 -2.56
N VAL A 680 -40.29 15.96 -2.69
CA VAL A 680 -40.31 16.87 -1.54
C VAL A 680 -41.32 16.30 -0.58
N GLU A 681 -40.80 15.86 0.55
CA GLU A 681 -41.33 14.73 1.27
C GLU A 681 -42.74 14.95 1.81
N ASP A 682 -43.47 13.84 1.93
CA ASP A 682 -44.75 13.76 2.64
C ASP A 682 -44.51 13.71 4.18
N THR A 683 -43.75 14.70 4.67
CA THR A 683 -43.31 14.91 6.06
C THR A 683 -43.76 16.28 6.58
N VAL A 684 -43.93 16.40 7.91
CA VAL A 684 -44.39 17.65 8.56
C VAL A 684 -43.38 18.80 8.37
N TYR A 685 -42.08 18.50 8.35
CA TYR A 685 -41.04 19.48 8.08
C TYR A 685 -41.10 20.04 6.65
N GLY A 686 -41.34 19.18 5.64
CA GLY A 686 -41.58 19.62 4.25
C GLY A 686 -42.83 20.51 4.13
N TYR A 687 -43.88 20.20 4.88
CA TYR A 687 -45.09 21.03 4.96
C TYR A 687 -44.82 22.42 5.58
N TRP A 688 -44.04 22.47 6.67
CA TRP A 688 -43.61 23.70 7.35
C TRP A 688 -42.72 24.57 6.44
N LEU A 689 -41.72 23.97 5.77
CA LEU A 689 -40.78 24.66 4.89
C LEU A 689 -41.48 25.29 3.67
N ALA A 690 -42.45 24.58 3.08
CA ALA A 690 -43.28 25.10 2.00
C ALA A 690 -44.26 26.23 2.47
N ALA A 691 -44.39 26.43 3.78
CA ALA A 691 -45.30 27.38 4.42
C ALA A 691 -46.76 27.24 3.96
N ARG A 692 -47.24 25.98 3.85
CA ARG A 692 -48.59 25.65 3.39
C ARG A 692 -49.69 26.11 4.37
N ASP A 693 -49.38 26.13 5.66
CA ASP A 693 -50.19 26.72 6.73
C ASP A 693 -50.35 28.24 6.57
N LEU A 694 -49.28 28.97 6.23
CA LEU A 694 -49.36 30.41 5.97
C LEU A 694 -50.15 30.69 4.69
N GLY A 695 -49.98 29.87 3.64
CA GLY A 695 -50.78 29.99 2.42
C GLY A 695 -52.28 29.81 2.65
N PHE A 696 -52.67 28.84 3.50
CA PHE A 696 -54.07 28.69 3.92
C PHE A 696 -54.57 29.93 4.67
N LEU A 697 -53.78 30.49 5.59
CA LEU A 697 -54.14 31.72 6.31
C LEU A 697 -54.24 32.96 5.39
N GLU A 698 -53.39 33.09 4.37
CA GLU A 698 -53.47 34.13 3.33
C GLU A 698 -54.76 33.99 2.51
N GLU A 699 -55.11 32.79 2.03
CA GLU A 699 -56.35 32.54 1.30
C GLU A 699 -57.61 32.78 2.14
N VAL A 700 -57.57 32.47 3.45
CA VAL A 700 -58.66 32.76 4.40
C VAL A 700 -58.82 34.27 4.62
N GLN A 701 -57.72 35.03 4.72
CA GLN A 701 -57.76 36.48 4.99
C GLN A 701 -58.15 37.33 3.77
N LEU A 702 -58.02 36.79 2.55
CA LEU A 702 -58.44 37.45 1.31
C LEU A 702 -59.97 37.44 1.07
N ARG A 703 -60.77 36.89 1.99
CA ARG A 703 -62.26 36.95 1.98
C ARG A 703 -62.80 37.94 3.03
N PRO A 704 -63.00 39.23 2.69
CA PRO A 704 -63.94 40.09 3.39
C PRO A 704 -65.39 39.83 2.92
N ASP A 705 -66.36 40.09 3.79
CA ASP A 705 -67.79 39.78 3.63
C ASP A 705 -68.40 40.14 2.26
N ALA A 706 -69.25 39.25 1.74
CA ALA A 706 -70.14 39.53 0.61
C ALA A 706 -71.59 39.21 1.03
N ASP A 707 -72.44 40.24 1.02
CA ASP A 707 -73.74 40.25 1.67
C ASP A 707 -74.77 39.23 1.16
N LEU A 708 -75.59 38.74 2.11
CA LEU A 708 -76.91 38.22 1.82
C LEU A 708 -77.83 39.36 1.31
N ASN A 709 -78.09 39.43 0.00
CA ASN A 709 -79.41 39.71 -0.61
C ASN A 709 -79.31 39.98 -2.12
N ASN A 710 -79.78 39.03 -2.94
CA ASN A 710 -80.93 39.30 -3.82
C ASN A 710 -81.48 38.02 -4.46
N SER A 711 -82.80 38.00 -4.64
CA SER A 711 -83.55 36.91 -5.28
C SER A 711 -83.77 37.17 -6.79
N ILE A 712 -84.56 36.29 -7.42
CA ILE A 712 -85.27 36.46 -8.72
C ILE A 712 -84.52 35.94 -9.96
N GLN A 713 -84.75 34.64 -10.22
CA GLN A 713 -85.45 34.09 -11.41
C GLN A 713 -84.96 34.36 -12.86
N PRO A 714 -85.35 33.49 -13.83
CA PRO A 714 -84.56 33.26 -15.04
C PRO A 714 -85.07 33.96 -16.30
N GLN A 715 -84.20 34.08 -17.30
CA GLN A 715 -84.59 33.87 -18.71
C GLN A 715 -83.37 33.63 -19.63
N ALA A 716 -83.61 32.87 -20.70
CA ALA A 716 -82.66 32.52 -21.76
C ALA A 716 -82.81 33.50 -22.96
N PRO A 717 -82.49 33.11 -24.20
CA PRO A 717 -81.15 32.98 -24.78
C PRO A 717 -80.92 33.94 -25.95
N THR A 718 -79.68 34.21 -26.34
CA THR A 718 -79.37 34.72 -27.69
C THR A 718 -78.10 34.09 -28.27
N THR A 719 -78.29 33.30 -29.32
CA THR A 719 -77.23 32.89 -30.24
C THR A 719 -76.83 34.05 -31.15
N LYS A 720 -75.55 34.11 -31.55
CA LYS A 720 -75.17 34.36 -32.96
C LYS A 720 -73.68 34.08 -33.21
N ASN A 721 -73.44 33.11 -34.09
CA ASN A 721 -72.18 32.94 -34.80
C ASN A 721 -71.93 34.13 -35.73
N HIS A 722 -70.66 34.39 -36.11
CA HIS A 722 -70.35 34.62 -37.52
C HIS A 722 -68.86 34.53 -37.89
N PHE A 723 -68.61 33.90 -39.05
CA PHE A 723 -67.40 33.86 -39.89
C PHE A 723 -66.12 33.17 -39.34
N GLU A 724 -65.27 32.50 -40.14
CA GLU A 724 -65.42 31.70 -41.40
C GLU A 724 -64.05 31.08 -41.82
N VAL A 725 -64.05 30.31 -42.92
CA VAL A 725 -62.93 30.09 -43.89
C VAL A 725 -61.96 28.90 -43.70
N LEU A 726 -62.37 27.79 -44.33
CA LEU A 726 -61.67 26.95 -45.36
C LEU A 726 -60.47 26.00 -45.06
N VAL A 727 -60.76 24.70 -45.31
CA VAL A 727 -60.13 23.75 -46.28
C VAL A 727 -58.92 22.89 -45.89
N ASP A 728 -59.18 21.57 -45.79
CA ASP A 728 -58.63 20.38 -46.50
C ASP A 728 -57.12 20.33 -46.91
N ASP A 729 -56.46 19.18 -47.16
CA ASP A 729 -56.90 17.78 -47.35
C ASP A 729 -55.72 16.78 -47.14
N ALA A 730 -56.00 15.48 -47.18
CA ALA A 730 -55.11 14.35 -47.50
C ALA A 730 -53.92 14.03 -46.54
N GLY A 731 -53.39 12.80 -46.50
CA GLY A 731 -53.75 11.58 -47.23
C GLY A 731 -52.84 10.40 -46.85
N ASP A 732 -53.32 9.17 -47.11
CA ASP A 732 -52.72 7.89 -46.69
C ASP A 732 -51.77 7.31 -47.77
N THR A 733 -51.33 6.05 -47.58
CA THR A 733 -50.53 5.14 -48.45
C THR A 733 -49.00 5.28 -48.35
N SER A 734 -48.20 4.27 -47.99
CA SER A 734 -48.14 2.80 -48.18
C SER A 734 -47.39 2.32 -49.43
N ASN A 735 -46.31 1.54 -49.24
CA ASN A 735 -45.92 0.31 -49.99
C ASN A 735 -44.41 0.03 -49.87
N MET A 736 -43.88 -1.17 -50.09
CA MET A 736 -44.39 -2.55 -49.92
C MET A 736 -43.21 -3.53 -50.12
N MET A 737 -43.33 -4.72 -49.50
CA MET A 737 -42.46 -5.91 -49.59
C MET A 737 -41.73 -6.19 -50.93
N SER A 738 -40.53 -6.78 -50.81
CA SER A 738 -40.05 -7.86 -51.70
C SER A 738 -39.18 -8.85 -50.91
N VAL A 739 -39.13 -10.12 -51.32
CA VAL A 739 -38.80 -11.29 -50.47
C VAL A 739 -37.86 -12.29 -51.17
N GLY A 740 -36.99 -12.94 -50.38
CA GLY A 740 -36.27 -14.20 -50.69
C GLY A 740 -34.91 -14.03 -51.37
N SER A 741 -33.93 -14.94 -51.24
CA SER A 741 -33.71 -16.17 -50.44
C SER A 741 -32.22 -16.53 -50.65
N SER A 742 -31.41 -17.10 -49.74
CA SER A 742 -31.44 -18.50 -49.26
C SER A 742 -30.21 -18.81 -48.36
N ASP A 743 -30.41 -19.57 -47.29
CA ASP A 743 -29.61 -20.71 -46.73
C ASP A 743 -28.13 -20.49 -46.28
N ILE A 744 -27.81 -20.53 -44.95
CA ILE A 744 -27.52 -21.70 -44.03
C ILE A 744 -26.10 -22.25 -44.29
N GLU A 745 -25.12 -22.18 -43.37
CA GLU A 745 -24.90 -22.82 -42.04
C GLU A 745 -24.04 -21.91 -41.10
N ASP A 746 -23.92 -22.01 -39.76
CA ASP A 746 -24.81 -22.44 -38.64
C ASP A 746 -24.20 -22.03 -37.25
N MET A 747 -24.92 -22.30 -36.14
CA MET A 747 -24.56 -22.32 -34.68
C MET A 747 -23.90 -21.11 -33.93
N ASP A 748 -24.80 -20.41 -33.22
CA ASP A 748 -24.83 -20.16 -31.76
C ASP A 748 -24.00 -19.09 -31.02
N SER A 749 -24.71 -18.49 -30.06
CA SER A 749 -24.38 -17.35 -29.21
C SER A 749 -23.58 -17.71 -27.96
N PHE A 750 -22.85 -16.74 -27.40
CA PHE A 750 -22.43 -16.78 -26.00
C PHE A 750 -22.80 -15.50 -25.25
N ASP A 751 -23.42 -15.72 -24.08
CA ASP A 751 -23.92 -14.73 -23.13
C ASP A 751 -22.83 -14.34 -22.11
N VAL A 752 -23.12 -13.37 -21.26
CA VAL A 752 -22.18 -12.68 -20.37
C VAL A 752 -21.86 -13.50 -19.12
N GLY A 753 -20.63 -14.02 -19.04
CA GLY A 753 -20.03 -14.48 -17.79
C GLY A 753 -18.62 -15.04 -17.95
N ASP A 754 -17.65 -14.50 -17.20
CA ASP A 754 -16.93 -15.32 -16.20
C ASP A 754 -16.03 -14.49 -15.26
N VAL A 755 -16.15 -14.79 -13.97
CA VAL A 755 -15.19 -14.49 -12.90
C VAL A 755 -14.81 -15.86 -12.30
N PRO A 756 -13.53 -16.18 -12.00
CA PRO A 756 -13.14 -17.55 -11.68
C PRO A 756 -13.89 -18.16 -10.48
N PRO A 757 -14.46 -19.38 -10.60
CA PRO A 757 -15.25 -20.02 -9.56
C PRO A 757 -14.41 -20.96 -8.66
N GLU A 758 -13.70 -20.40 -7.68
CA GLU A 758 -13.11 -21.17 -6.57
C GLU A 758 -13.47 -20.54 -5.21
N GLU A 759 -14.71 -20.76 -4.73
CA GLU A 759 -15.10 -20.62 -3.30
C GLU A 759 -16.53 -21.14 -2.96
N ALA A 760 -17.22 -21.84 -3.86
CA ALA A 760 -18.67 -22.13 -3.76
C ALA A 760 -19.07 -23.54 -3.24
N TRP A 761 -18.28 -24.16 -2.34
CA TRP A 761 -18.53 -25.55 -1.86
C TRP A 761 -18.38 -25.75 -0.33
N MET A 762 -18.63 -24.72 0.49
CA MET A 762 -18.58 -24.81 1.96
C MET A 762 -19.93 -24.60 2.67
N PHE A 763 -21.01 -25.20 2.16
CA PHE A 763 -22.20 -25.47 2.97
C PHE A 763 -22.72 -26.88 2.70
N VAL A 764 -22.50 -27.78 3.67
CA VAL A 764 -23.23 -29.03 3.82
C VAL A 764 -23.82 -28.99 5.22
N GLU A 765 -25.14 -28.89 5.30
CA GLU A 765 -25.90 -29.36 6.45
C GLU A 765 -26.97 -30.33 5.92
N ASP A 766 -27.10 -31.48 6.58
CA ASP A 766 -27.88 -32.62 6.09
C ASP A 766 -29.39 -32.42 6.30
N GLU A 767 -30.20 -32.72 5.28
CA GLU A 767 -31.59 -33.12 5.48
C GLU A 767 -31.72 -34.65 5.55
N PRO A 768 -32.39 -35.19 6.58
CA PRO A 768 -32.89 -36.55 6.56
C PRO A 768 -34.37 -36.59 6.11
N ILE A 769 -34.56 -36.99 4.85
CA ILE A 769 -35.57 -37.96 4.37
C ILE A 769 -36.96 -37.92 5.04
N SER A 770 -37.97 -37.54 4.25
CA SER A 770 -39.37 -37.92 4.48
C SER A 770 -39.88 -38.83 3.35
N PRO A 771 -40.55 -39.95 3.67
CA PRO A 771 -41.43 -40.63 2.74
C PRO A 771 -42.89 -40.68 3.26
N GLN A 772 -43.76 -40.08 2.45
CA GLN A 772 -45.09 -40.59 2.05
C GLN A 772 -46.20 -40.95 3.08
N GLU A 773 -47.38 -40.43 2.73
CA GLU A 773 -48.68 -41.12 2.65
C GLU A 773 -49.71 -41.13 3.79
N SER A 774 -50.96 -41.09 3.32
CA SER A 774 -52.25 -41.49 3.93
C SER A 774 -52.93 -40.57 4.97
N ASP A 775 -54.00 -39.93 4.48
CA ASP A 775 -55.40 -40.06 4.91
C ASP A 775 -55.89 -39.74 6.34
N ALA A 776 -57.20 -39.47 6.37
CA ALA A 776 -58.15 -39.47 7.47
C ALA A 776 -58.34 -38.18 8.30
N ASP A 777 -59.34 -37.39 7.85
CA ASP A 777 -60.62 -37.23 8.57
C ASP A 777 -60.61 -36.83 10.05
N LEU A 778 -61.08 -35.60 10.37
CA LEU A 778 -62.51 -35.32 10.62
C LEU A 778 -62.77 -33.94 11.26
N ALA A 779 -63.72 -33.19 10.68
CA ALA A 779 -64.71 -32.32 11.35
C ALA A 779 -64.24 -31.14 12.26
N SER A 780 -64.84 -29.94 12.22
CA SER A 780 -66.11 -29.53 11.59
C SER A 780 -66.25 -28.00 11.48
N ASN A 781 -67.05 -27.57 10.49
CA ASN A 781 -68.00 -26.44 10.49
C ASN A 781 -67.49 -25.01 10.82
N THR A 782 -67.93 -23.94 10.15
CA THR A 782 -68.95 -23.73 9.09
C THR A 782 -68.62 -22.38 8.45
N GLY A 783 -68.58 -22.22 7.13
CA GLY A 783 -69.72 -21.87 6.29
C GLY A 783 -69.35 -20.61 5.48
N GLU A 784 -69.08 -20.69 4.17
CA GLU A 784 -70.06 -20.62 3.07
C GLU A 784 -70.70 -19.21 2.92
N LYS A 785 -70.82 -18.57 1.74
CA LYS A 785 -70.58 -18.98 0.33
C LYS A 785 -70.43 -17.71 -0.57
N ASP A 786 -69.61 -17.72 -1.62
CA ASP A 786 -69.91 -18.01 -3.06
C ASP A 786 -71.08 -17.19 -3.67
N ALA A 787 -71.16 -16.83 -4.96
CA ALA A 787 -70.25 -16.84 -6.13
C ALA A 787 -71.00 -16.03 -7.25
N GLU A 788 -70.35 -15.12 -7.99
CA GLU A 788 -69.76 -15.30 -9.34
C GLU A 788 -70.76 -15.16 -10.53
N ILE A 789 -70.20 -14.84 -11.72
CA ILE A 789 -70.73 -14.92 -13.11
C ILE A 789 -71.15 -13.59 -13.80
N ASN A 790 -70.33 -13.25 -14.83
CA ASN A 790 -70.44 -12.21 -15.89
C ASN A 790 -71.53 -12.55 -16.96
N PRO A 791 -71.88 -11.73 -18.00
CA PRO A 791 -71.08 -10.69 -18.70
C PRO A 791 -71.79 -9.41 -19.27
N ASP A 792 -71.01 -8.55 -19.95
CA ASP A 792 -71.35 -7.39 -20.83
C ASP A 792 -72.09 -7.79 -22.15
N PRO A 793 -72.69 -6.89 -23.01
CA PRO A 793 -72.17 -5.55 -23.45
C PRO A 793 -73.14 -4.39 -23.91
N ALA A 794 -72.68 -3.13 -23.77
CA ALA A 794 -72.88 -1.91 -24.66
C ALA A 794 -74.33 -1.38 -25.01
N PRO A 795 -74.54 -0.14 -25.58
CA PRO A 795 -73.59 0.92 -26.01
C PRO A 795 -73.91 2.41 -25.63
N SER A 796 -72.88 3.27 -25.82
CA SER A 796 -72.89 4.68 -26.32
C SER A 796 -73.58 5.88 -25.60
N GLN A 797 -72.71 6.86 -25.26
CA GLN A 797 -72.72 8.29 -25.64
C GLN A 797 -73.09 9.44 -24.65
N ASP A 798 -72.17 10.41 -24.65
CA ASP A 798 -72.26 11.87 -24.45
C ASP A 798 -72.51 12.51 -23.06
N ALA A 799 -71.40 12.94 -22.44
CA ALA A 799 -71.30 14.19 -21.67
C ALA A 799 -69.91 14.83 -21.89
N PRO A 800 -69.80 16.18 -21.98
CA PRO A 800 -68.58 16.84 -22.46
C PRO A 800 -67.49 17.01 -21.39
N SER A 801 -66.24 17.02 -21.86
CA SER A 801 -65.08 17.45 -21.09
C SER A 801 -64.86 18.97 -21.18
N SER A 802 -64.58 19.60 -20.03
CA SER A 802 -63.76 20.82 -19.86
C SER A 802 -63.70 21.12 -18.36
N SER A 803 -62.78 20.47 -17.63
CA SER A 803 -61.42 20.96 -17.38
C SER A 803 -61.34 22.09 -16.36
N LEU A 804 -60.71 21.83 -15.22
CA LEU A 804 -59.76 22.72 -14.52
C LEU A 804 -59.00 21.92 -13.44
N SER A 805 -57.78 22.37 -13.11
CA SER A 805 -56.70 21.56 -12.52
C SER A 805 -56.70 21.44 -10.98
N PRO A 806 -56.11 20.36 -10.42
CA PRO A 806 -56.06 20.12 -8.97
C PRO A 806 -55.10 21.12 -8.29
N SER A 807 -55.59 21.84 -7.28
CA SER A 807 -54.82 22.90 -6.61
C SER A 807 -55.31 23.20 -5.19
N SER A 808 -54.51 22.72 -4.22
CA SER A 808 -54.51 22.98 -2.77
C SER A 808 -55.81 22.70 -1.98
N VAL A 809 -55.69 22.51 -0.67
CA VAL A 809 -56.85 22.55 0.25
C VAL A 809 -57.33 23.99 0.32
N ARG A 810 -58.53 24.25 -0.19
CA ARG A 810 -59.08 25.61 -0.28
C ARG A 810 -59.95 25.93 0.94
N PRO A 811 -60.03 27.19 1.38
CA PRO A 811 -60.98 27.62 2.42
C PRO A 811 -62.47 27.38 2.09
N SER A 812 -62.79 26.96 0.86
CA SER A 812 -64.14 26.52 0.44
C SER A 812 -64.51 25.11 0.92
N ASP A 813 -63.57 24.31 1.40
CA ASP A 813 -63.83 22.94 1.88
C ASP A 813 -64.42 22.92 3.32
N PHE A 814 -64.62 24.10 3.94
CA PHE A 814 -65.12 24.27 5.31
C PHE A 814 -66.28 25.27 5.37
N ASP A 815 -67.43 24.86 5.93
CA ASP A 815 -68.66 25.68 5.96
C ASP A 815 -68.58 26.92 6.87
N ASP A 816 -67.80 26.86 7.97
CA ASP A 816 -67.54 27.99 8.87
C ASP A 816 -66.09 27.96 9.37
N LEU A 817 -65.25 28.81 8.75
CA LEU A 817 -63.84 28.99 9.09
C LEU A 817 -63.65 29.60 10.49
N GLN A 818 -64.62 30.35 11.00
CA GLN A 818 -64.55 30.95 12.33
C GLN A 818 -64.94 29.93 13.42
N ALA A 819 -65.87 29.02 13.14
CA ALA A 819 -66.12 27.84 13.96
C ALA A 819 -64.93 26.85 13.94
N PHE A 820 -64.28 26.65 12.79
CA PHE A 820 -63.09 25.81 12.67
C PHE A 820 -61.97 26.24 13.65
N PHE A 821 -61.59 27.52 13.65
CA PHE A 821 -60.57 28.00 14.58
C PHE A 821 -61.04 28.03 16.05
N ARG A 822 -62.33 28.27 16.31
CA ARG A 822 -62.91 28.18 17.67
C ARG A 822 -62.93 26.76 18.23
N PHE A 823 -63.12 25.74 17.39
CA PHE A 823 -63.06 24.34 17.79
C PHE A 823 -61.69 23.98 18.37
N PHE A 824 -60.61 24.53 17.79
CA PHE A 824 -59.24 24.43 18.29
C PHE A 824 -58.85 25.51 19.32
N GLY A 825 -59.83 26.18 19.95
CA GLY A 825 -59.60 27.10 21.06
C GLY A 825 -59.19 28.54 20.69
N TYR A 826 -59.13 28.90 19.40
CA TYR A 826 -58.76 30.25 18.98
C TYR A 826 -59.98 31.19 18.92
N SER A 827 -59.88 32.36 19.55
CA SER A 827 -60.96 33.37 19.59
C SER A 827 -61.15 34.13 18.27
N SER A 828 -60.13 34.13 17.41
CA SER A 828 -60.11 34.74 16.08
C SER A 828 -59.12 34.01 15.16
N ILE A 829 -59.30 34.15 13.84
CA ILE A 829 -58.40 33.58 12.82
C ILE A 829 -56.96 34.07 13.07
N PRO A 830 -55.95 33.18 13.15
CA PRO A 830 -54.55 33.58 13.29
C PRO A 830 -54.10 34.49 12.15
N ARG A 831 -53.28 35.52 12.46
CA ARG A 831 -52.71 36.41 11.45
C ARG A 831 -51.49 35.76 10.77
N VAL A 832 -51.29 36.04 9.49
CA VAL A 832 -50.09 35.60 8.77
C VAL A 832 -48.87 36.30 9.36
N ALA A 833 -47.83 35.53 9.70
CA ALA A 833 -46.59 36.06 10.25
C ALA A 833 -45.81 36.81 9.15
N THR A 834 -45.62 38.12 9.32
CA THR A 834 -44.86 38.99 8.41
C THR A 834 -43.54 39.49 9.02
N THR A 835 -43.10 38.87 10.11
CA THR A 835 -41.87 39.20 10.82
C THR A 835 -40.61 38.84 10.02
N ASP A 836 -39.53 39.58 10.26
CA ASP A 836 -38.20 39.34 9.67
C ASP A 836 -37.11 39.41 10.75
N ARG A 837 -37.12 38.43 11.67
CA ARG A 837 -36.20 38.34 12.81
C ARG A 837 -34.82 37.77 12.41
N PRO A 838 -33.73 38.23 13.03
CA PRO A 838 -32.39 37.71 12.78
C PRO A 838 -32.24 36.27 13.29
N ILE A 839 -31.33 35.50 12.69
CA ILE A 839 -31.16 34.06 12.95
C ILE A 839 -30.92 33.73 14.44
N SER A 840 -30.18 34.58 15.16
CA SER A 840 -29.95 34.41 16.61
C SER A 840 -31.22 34.41 17.44
N MET A 841 -32.23 35.21 17.06
CA MET A 841 -33.55 35.19 17.72
C MET A 841 -34.41 34.01 17.28
N LEU A 842 -34.25 33.53 16.04
CA LEU A 842 -35.01 32.37 15.54
C LEU A 842 -34.60 31.07 16.22
N ILE A 843 -33.33 30.94 16.61
CA ILE A 843 -32.77 29.83 17.40
C ILE A 843 -33.37 29.80 18.83
N GLU A 844 -33.51 30.97 19.46
CA GLU A 844 -33.97 31.13 20.86
C GLU A 844 -35.51 31.19 21.03
N LEU A 845 -36.29 31.02 19.95
CA LEU A 845 -37.75 31.22 19.97
C LEU A 845 -38.56 29.94 20.29
N ASP A 846 -39.41 30.02 21.31
CA ASP A 846 -40.34 28.95 21.74
C ASP A 846 -41.57 28.79 20.80
N GLY A 847 -41.38 28.67 19.48
CA GLY A 847 -42.52 28.44 18.57
C GLY A 847 -42.21 28.50 17.08
N ILE A 848 -41.88 27.36 16.46
CA ILE A 848 -41.45 27.27 15.05
C ILE A 848 -42.56 27.67 14.05
N TRP A 849 -43.82 27.48 14.43
CA TRP A 849 -44.99 27.80 13.59
C TRP A 849 -45.30 29.31 13.54
N THR A 850 -44.69 30.12 14.43
CA THR A 850 -44.85 31.59 14.44
C THR A 850 -43.95 32.32 13.44
N MET A 851 -43.15 31.58 12.65
CA MET A 851 -42.16 32.13 11.72
C MET A 851 -42.77 32.44 10.34
N SER A 852 -42.42 33.58 9.76
CA SER A 852 -42.77 33.97 8.39
C SER A 852 -42.08 33.09 7.35
N ARG A 853 -42.55 33.09 6.09
CA ARG A 853 -41.92 32.32 5.00
C ARG A 853 -40.44 32.66 4.81
N GLN A 854 -40.03 33.90 5.05
CA GLN A 854 -38.61 34.32 4.95
C GLN A 854 -37.79 33.84 6.16
N GLU A 855 -38.37 33.88 7.37
CA GLU A 855 -37.73 33.37 8.59
C GLU A 855 -37.53 31.85 8.53
N ARG A 856 -38.52 31.09 8.02
CA ARG A 856 -38.40 29.63 7.83
C ARG A 856 -37.30 29.29 6.81
N GLY A 857 -37.23 30.01 5.69
CA GLY A 857 -36.16 29.86 4.71
C GLY A 857 -34.77 30.13 5.31
N ARG A 858 -34.61 31.22 6.06
CA ARG A 858 -33.37 31.58 6.74
C ARG A 858 -32.95 30.56 7.80
N LEU A 859 -33.90 30.05 8.59
CA LEU A 859 -33.62 29.00 9.56
C LEU A 859 -33.24 27.68 8.88
N HIS A 860 -33.93 27.30 7.80
CA HIS A 860 -33.57 26.13 6.99
C HIS A 860 -32.18 26.26 6.36
N GLU A 861 -31.83 27.40 5.77
CA GLU A 861 -30.48 27.65 5.23
C GLU A 861 -29.39 27.53 6.31
N HIS A 862 -29.64 28.07 7.51
CA HIS A 862 -28.72 27.93 8.65
C HIS A 862 -28.60 26.48 9.12
N LEU A 863 -29.71 25.76 9.30
CA LEU A 863 -29.73 24.36 9.70
C LEU A 863 -29.05 23.46 8.66
N VAL A 864 -29.27 23.69 7.37
CA VAL A 864 -28.59 22.96 6.29
C VAL A 864 -27.07 23.16 6.36
N GLU A 865 -26.59 24.36 6.70
CA GLU A 865 -25.15 24.62 6.84
C GLU A 865 -24.58 24.00 8.14
N GLU A 866 -25.26 24.12 9.28
CA GLU A 866 -24.82 23.50 10.54
C GLU A 866 -24.83 21.97 10.49
N VAL A 867 -25.89 21.36 9.94
CA VAL A 867 -25.97 19.91 9.66
C VAL A 867 -24.84 19.51 8.71
N ARG A 868 -24.58 20.30 7.68
CA ARG A 868 -23.46 20.07 6.75
C ARG A 868 -22.10 20.12 7.46
N VAL A 869 -21.87 21.05 8.39
CA VAL A 869 -20.63 21.12 9.19
C VAL A 869 -20.51 19.91 10.14
N SER A 870 -21.57 19.57 10.87
CA SER A 870 -21.62 18.41 11.77
C SER A 870 -21.37 17.09 11.01
N LEU A 871 -22.07 16.86 9.90
CA LEU A 871 -21.85 15.69 9.03
C LEU A 871 -20.44 15.68 8.42
N GLN A 872 -19.85 16.85 8.12
CA GLN A 872 -18.47 16.91 7.63
C GLN A 872 -17.47 16.41 8.67
N GLU A 873 -17.61 16.80 9.93
CA GLU A 873 -16.73 16.35 11.02
C GLU A 873 -16.91 14.85 11.29
N THR A 874 -18.15 14.37 11.44
CA THR A 874 -18.47 12.95 11.66
C THR A 874 -17.93 12.09 10.52
N ARG A 875 -18.18 12.46 9.25
CA ARG A 875 -17.63 11.75 8.08
C ARG A 875 -16.10 11.80 8.02
N LEU A 876 -15.46 12.86 8.51
CA LEU A 876 -13.99 12.98 8.56
C LEU A 876 -13.37 12.10 9.65
N GLN A 877 -14.02 11.99 10.81
CA GLN A 877 -13.63 11.07 11.88
C GLN A 877 -13.80 9.61 11.41
N GLU A 878 -14.92 9.29 10.77
CA GLU A 878 -15.21 7.96 10.24
C GLU A 878 -14.23 7.56 9.12
N PHE A 879 -13.88 8.49 8.22
CA PHE A 879 -12.83 8.28 7.21
C PHE A 879 -11.48 7.92 7.87
N LYS A 880 -11.08 8.63 8.94
CA LYS A 880 -9.85 8.32 9.68
C LYS A 880 -9.94 6.94 10.34
N ARG A 881 -11.08 6.57 10.91
CA ARG A 881 -11.33 5.29 11.56
C ARG A 881 -11.27 4.12 10.56
N LEU A 882 -12.00 4.21 9.45
CA LEU A 882 -12.00 3.18 8.39
C LEU A 882 -10.65 3.06 7.71
N ARG A 883 -9.93 4.17 7.49
CA ARG A 883 -8.56 4.15 6.98
C ARG A 883 -7.63 3.32 7.86
N GLN A 884 -7.69 3.49 9.18
CA GLN A 884 -6.90 2.71 10.12
C GLN A 884 -7.32 1.23 10.09
N LYS A 885 -8.63 0.95 10.14
CA LYS A 885 -9.20 -0.41 10.03
C LYS A 885 -8.72 -1.12 8.74
N HIS A 886 -8.69 -0.41 7.61
CA HIS A 886 -8.21 -0.91 6.32
C HIS A 886 -6.71 -1.22 6.35
N ALA A 887 -5.89 -0.31 6.90
CA ALA A 887 -4.45 -0.54 7.04
C ALA A 887 -4.15 -1.79 7.90
N ASP A 888 -4.87 -1.96 9.01
CA ASP A 888 -4.68 -3.10 9.92
C ASP A 888 -5.18 -4.43 9.30
N ALA A 889 -6.30 -4.40 8.56
CA ALA A 889 -6.79 -5.57 7.82
C ALA A 889 -5.85 -5.97 6.66
N LEU A 890 -5.35 -4.99 5.90
CA LEU A 890 -4.39 -5.22 4.81
C LEU A 890 -3.06 -5.78 5.34
N ASN A 891 -2.59 -5.31 6.50
CA ASN A 891 -1.41 -5.88 7.17
C ASN A 891 -1.63 -7.35 7.55
N ARG A 892 -2.75 -7.69 8.20
CA ARG A 892 -3.10 -9.08 8.56
C ARG A 892 -3.22 -10.00 7.35
N TYR A 893 -3.84 -9.51 6.27
CA TYR A 893 -3.91 -10.24 4.99
C TYR A 893 -2.52 -10.53 4.42
N ASN A 894 -1.62 -9.53 4.41
CA ASN A 894 -0.26 -9.69 3.92
C ASN A 894 0.59 -10.62 4.80
N GLU A 895 0.41 -10.57 6.13
CA GLU A 895 1.06 -11.49 7.08
C GLU A 895 0.59 -12.94 6.87
N GLY A 896 -0.72 -13.16 6.74
CA GLY A 896 -1.29 -14.48 6.42
C GLY A 896 -0.77 -15.03 5.10
N LYS A 897 -0.70 -14.18 4.05
CA LYS A 897 -0.13 -14.55 2.75
C LYS A 897 1.36 -14.90 2.86
N ALA A 898 2.14 -14.12 3.61
CA ALA A 898 3.55 -14.39 3.84
C ALA A 898 3.76 -15.72 4.59
N ALA A 899 2.93 -16.02 5.60
CA ALA A 899 2.99 -17.29 6.33
C ALA A 899 2.68 -18.51 5.45
N ALA A 900 1.68 -18.42 4.56
CA ALA A 900 1.39 -19.45 3.57
C ALA A 900 2.58 -19.69 2.62
N ARG A 901 3.18 -18.61 2.09
CA ARG A 901 4.39 -18.67 1.25
C ARG A 901 5.58 -19.30 1.98
N CYS A 902 5.79 -18.96 3.25
CA CYS A 902 6.82 -19.59 4.08
C CYS A 902 6.63 -21.11 4.17
N GLN A 903 5.40 -21.59 4.26
CA GLN A 903 5.10 -23.03 4.34
C GLN A 903 5.38 -23.77 3.03
N LEU A 904 5.04 -23.17 1.87
CA LEU A 904 5.38 -23.71 0.55
C LEU A 904 6.89 -23.84 0.36
N LEU A 905 7.65 -22.86 0.84
CA LEU A 905 9.09 -22.75 0.60
C LEU A 905 9.95 -23.57 1.58
N ARG A 906 9.37 -24.36 2.50
CA ARG A 906 10.12 -25.18 3.48
C ARG A 906 10.93 -26.33 2.87
N ASN A 907 10.45 -26.90 1.76
CA ASN A 907 11.03 -28.11 1.14
C ASN A 907 11.63 -27.80 -0.25
N VAL A 908 12.22 -26.61 -0.41
CA VAL A 908 12.76 -26.12 -1.69
C VAL A 908 14.29 -26.14 -1.66
N ASP A 909 14.91 -26.61 -2.73
CA ASP A 909 16.37 -26.70 -2.84
C ASP A 909 16.97 -25.38 -3.35
N ILE A 910 16.35 -24.79 -4.39
CA ILE A 910 16.75 -23.52 -5.00
C ILE A 910 15.56 -22.56 -5.06
N ILE A 911 15.78 -21.35 -4.56
CA ILE A 911 14.87 -20.21 -4.69
C ILE A 911 15.49 -19.24 -5.68
N GLY A 912 14.91 -19.15 -6.88
CA GLY A 912 15.38 -18.24 -7.94
C GLY A 912 14.55 -16.96 -7.99
N CYS A 913 15.19 -15.79 -7.97
CA CYS A 913 14.48 -14.52 -8.15
C CYS A 913 15.39 -13.45 -8.78
N THR A 914 14.82 -12.37 -9.29
CA THR A 914 15.61 -11.18 -9.61
C THR A 914 16.06 -10.48 -8.32
N THR A 915 17.08 -9.63 -8.40
CA THR A 915 17.48 -8.73 -7.30
C THR A 915 16.28 -7.96 -6.73
N THR A 916 15.42 -7.41 -7.60
CA THR A 916 14.19 -6.70 -7.19
C THR A 916 13.19 -7.63 -6.52
N GLY A 917 13.07 -8.88 -6.97
CA GLY A 917 12.26 -9.92 -6.32
C GLY A 917 12.77 -10.28 -4.92
N ALA A 918 14.09 -10.40 -4.74
CA ALA A 918 14.73 -10.70 -3.46
C ALA A 918 14.41 -9.63 -2.42
N ALA A 919 14.61 -8.35 -2.77
CA ALA A 919 14.37 -7.24 -1.85
C ALA A 919 12.88 -7.08 -1.48
N ASN A 920 11.97 -7.22 -2.45
CA ASN A 920 10.52 -7.22 -2.20
C ASN A 920 10.09 -8.32 -1.23
N LEU A 921 10.80 -9.45 -1.19
CA LEU A 921 10.47 -10.63 -0.40
C LEU A 921 11.45 -10.86 0.77
N THR A 922 12.12 -9.79 1.23
CA THR A 922 13.09 -9.85 2.33
C THR A 922 12.54 -10.53 3.60
N ALA A 923 11.28 -10.28 3.96
CA ALA A 923 10.65 -10.91 5.12
C ALA A 923 10.49 -12.44 4.94
N LEU A 924 10.11 -12.87 3.73
CA LEU A 924 9.98 -14.27 3.34
C LEU A 924 11.35 -14.97 3.31
N LEU A 925 12.37 -14.33 2.74
CA LEU A 925 13.75 -14.84 2.73
C LEU A 925 14.31 -14.97 4.16
N LYS A 926 14.06 -14.01 5.05
CA LYS A 926 14.44 -14.09 6.48
C LYS A 926 13.75 -15.24 7.22
N ALA A 927 12.52 -15.59 6.84
CA ALA A 927 11.77 -16.69 7.45
C ALA A 927 12.17 -18.08 6.93
N ILE A 928 12.58 -18.18 5.67
CA ILE A 928 13.11 -19.41 5.06
C ILE A 928 14.54 -19.69 5.55
N GLY A 929 15.35 -18.64 5.69
CA GLY A 929 16.72 -18.74 6.16
C GLY A 929 17.67 -19.47 5.20
N PRO A 930 17.79 -19.05 3.92
CA PRO A 930 18.78 -19.61 3.01
C PRO A 930 20.20 -19.53 3.60
N LYS A 931 21.01 -20.56 3.34
CA LYS A 931 22.40 -20.63 3.82
C LYS A 931 23.40 -20.08 2.80
N ILE A 932 23.05 -20.15 1.52
CA ILE A 932 23.94 -19.82 0.40
C ILE A 932 23.23 -18.81 -0.50
N MET A 933 23.95 -17.79 -0.93
CA MET A 933 23.51 -16.82 -1.91
C MET A 933 24.41 -16.87 -3.14
N LEU A 934 23.84 -17.16 -4.31
CA LEU A 934 24.53 -17.12 -5.60
C LEU A 934 24.02 -15.93 -6.42
N VAL A 935 24.94 -15.14 -6.96
CA VAL A 935 24.65 -13.96 -7.78
C VAL A 935 25.15 -14.18 -9.20
N GLU A 936 24.24 -14.47 -10.11
CA GLU A 936 24.52 -14.58 -11.55
C GLU A 936 24.59 -13.18 -12.17
N GLU A 937 25.50 -12.99 -13.13
CA GLU A 937 25.83 -11.68 -13.75
C GLU A 937 26.23 -10.60 -12.74
N ALA A 938 26.95 -10.96 -11.67
CA ALA A 938 27.29 -10.08 -10.55
C ALA A 938 27.92 -8.72 -10.96
N GLY A 939 28.64 -8.65 -12.09
CA GLY A 939 29.20 -7.40 -12.63
C GLY A 939 28.16 -6.36 -13.06
N GLN A 940 26.92 -6.76 -13.36
CA GLN A 940 25.80 -5.86 -13.69
C GLN A 940 25.00 -5.42 -12.45
N VAL A 941 25.18 -6.08 -11.30
CA VAL A 941 24.38 -5.84 -10.10
C VAL A 941 25.01 -4.70 -9.27
N LEU A 942 24.21 -3.70 -8.91
CA LEU A 942 24.64 -2.66 -7.96
C LEU A 942 24.97 -3.27 -6.59
N GLU A 943 26.04 -2.80 -5.96
CA GLU A 943 26.47 -3.22 -4.61
C GLU A 943 25.31 -3.08 -3.59
N ALA A 944 24.59 -1.96 -3.63
CA ALA A 944 23.39 -1.70 -2.85
C ALA A 944 22.29 -2.79 -3.00
N HIS A 945 22.16 -3.40 -4.19
CA HIS A 945 21.19 -4.47 -4.43
C HIS A 945 21.65 -5.82 -3.85
N VAL A 946 22.96 -6.11 -3.88
CA VAL A 946 23.52 -7.29 -3.20
C VAL A 946 23.36 -7.16 -1.69
N LEU A 947 23.75 -6.00 -1.13
CA LEU A 947 23.60 -5.69 0.30
C LEU A 947 22.15 -5.77 0.76
N GLY A 948 21.20 -5.18 0.02
CA GLY A 948 19.77 -5.27 0.31
C GLY A 948 19.17 -6.68 0.21
N SER A 949 19.88 -7.63 -0.41
CA SER A 949 19.46 -9.03 -0.53
C SER A 949 20.13 -9.97 0.50
N LEU A 950 21.16 -9.50 1.22
CA LEU A 950 21.88 -10.29 2.22
C LEU A 950 21.07 -10.45 3.53
N VAL A 951 20.39 -11.57 3.68
CA VAL A 951 19.71 -11.94 4.93
C VAL A 951 20.70 -12.54 5.96
N PRO A 952 20.49 -12.37 7.28
CA PRO A 952 21.45 -12.81 8.31
C PRO A 952 21.72 -14.33 8.37
N SER A 953 20.95 -15.16 7.67
CA SER A 953 21.15 -16.60 7.57
C SER A 953 22.21 -17.00 6.53
N ILE A 954 22.60 -16.10 5.62
CA ILE A 954 23.60 -16.39 4.59
C ILE A 954 24.97 -16.63 5.26
N GLN A 955 25.53 -17.80 4.99
CA GLN A 955 26.82 -18.29 5.46
C GLN A 955 27.84 -18.43 4.32
N GLN A 956 27.41 -18.28 3.07
CA GLN A 956 28.28 -18.26 1.90
C GLN A 956 27.70 -17.33 0.81
N LEU A 957 28.53 -16.46 0.25
CA LEU A 957 28.21 -15.59 -0.90
C LEU A 957 29.09 -15.95 -2.10
N ILE A 958 28.45 -16.36 -3.19
CA ILE A 958 29.08 -16.74 -4.46
C ILE A 958 28.68 -15.70 -5.51
N LEU A 959 29.65 -14.93 -6.01
CA LEU A 959 29.44 -13.95 -7.07
C LEU A 959 29.98 -14.51 -8.39
N ILE A 960 29.17 -14.57 -9.44
CA ILE A 960 29.58 -15.05 -10.77
C ILE A 960 29.40 -13.90 -11.77
N GLY A 961 30.49 -13.37 -12.30
CA GLY A 961 30.43 -12.24 -13.23
C GLY A 961 31.79 -11.62 -13.53
N ASP A 962 31.83 -10.78 -14.57
CA ASP A 962 33.02 -10.03 -14.97
C ASP A 962 32.69 -8.51 -14.98
N PRO A 963 33.24 -7.71 -14.05
CA PRO A 963 32.96 -6.26 -13.96
C PRO A 963 33.63 -5.44 -15.08
N LEU A 964 34.49 -6.06 -15.90
CA LEU A 964 35.06 -5.45 -17.10
C LEU A 964 34.22 -5.75 -18.36
N GLN A 965 33.37 -6.78 -18.32
CA GLN A 965 32.51 -7.16 -19.46
C GLN A 965 31.23 -6.32 -19.52
N LEU A 966 30.45 -6.30 -18.43
CA LEU A 966 29.19 -5.56 -18.32
C LEU A 966 29.13 -4.92 -16.93
N ARG A 967 28.94 -3.60 -16.89
CA ARG A 967 28.84 -2.80 -15.66
C ARG A 967 27.38 -2.47 -15.34
N PRO A 968 27.03 -2.10 -14.10
CA PRO A 968 25.69 -1.67 -13.76
C PRO A 968 25.33 -0.38 -14.53
N THR A 969 24.14 -0.32 -15.09
CA THR A 969 23.62 0.88 -15.76
C THR A 969 23.02 1.83 -14.73
N LEU A 970 23.67 2.96 -14.46
CA LEU A 970 23.13 4.04 -13.63
C LEU A 970 22.15 4.89 -14.46
N ASN A 971 20.99 5.22 -13.91
CA ASN A 971 19.95 5.99 -14.61
C ASN A 971 20.31 7.48 -14.82
N ASN A 972 21.15 8.04 -13.93
CA ASN A 972 21.43 9.48 -13.88
C ASN A 972 22.88 9.88 -14.23
N TYR A 973 23.74 8.95 -14.67
CA TYR A 973 25.11 9.32 -15.05
C TYR A 973 25.23 9.68 -16.54
N GLY A 974 25.04 10.98 -16.79
CA GLY A 974 25.33 11.67 -18.06
C GLY A 974 26.63 12.48 -18.05
N GLY A 975 27.54 12.27 -17.08
CA GLY A 975 28.78 13.06 -16.94
C GLY A 975 29.89 12.35 -16.18
#